data_AF-A0A0V0U3U4-F1
#
_entry.id   AF-A0A0V0U3U4-F1
#
_cell.length_a   1.000
_cell.length_b   1.000
_cell.length_c   1.000
_cell.angle_alpha   90.00
_cell.angle_beta   90.00
_cell.angle_gamma   90.00
#
_symmetry.space_group_name_H-M   'P 1'
#
loop_
_entity.id
_entity.type
_entity.pdbx_description
1 polymer ?
#
loop_
_entity_poly.entity_id
_entity_poly.type
_entity_poly.pdbx_seq_one_letter_code
_entity_poly.pdbx_strand_id
1 'polypeptide(L)'
;MVIPGFPQKRQKGTCFCVKSNSITRTIYVYANNLPAAILNQYTELSNLVNGVDVRITLFLEQAKFMTKAAYAIANIQAFGKHSKPFADMYARVLRNKFAASIRVWAPSDTRSKSICDRQYQLRKIVSPMQLAGSQVSRQADSAKWALIDGKNTVCFTTNDYTATDKRTPGAAVCLENAGVYNAFRRAAFNPPNAVSSSIIKSDANFVWAPSAQNVNLDREHSIVRTMADFIANNGDIKVLAYSDDPPNLPSRNEKSKAKGVLLVHSGADDEAAWFVHTVPKFLAHLGGYSWPAAETAKGHMFLCLSLRKTNLNSVAKAIRYQEPYIYANNLPAALLNLHNELSNLAKGVQIRVTPFLEHAKFTTKAAANIEAFGKHTKSFADMYARVLKNKFAANIRIWAPSDTRSKSICKGQYQLRKIASPMQFAGSQVSREADSTRWAVVDGKNTVCFTTNDYKVGEKKIPGAAVCLENAGLYNAFSTAALTEIIVILVLSKSCTAQVASCKDDNNAACSFRQLVPTLRYQLHGSLEHHQIVLKFFVYKPPNVVNSSITKSEGNPTWAASAQTIDQAAIHSIFRTMASFVAEHMDIKVLAYRVLLIDNRETDAAAWFVHTVPKFLAYRGPYSWPASETAKGHIYSIPGTIHIR
;
A
#
# COMPACT_ATOMS: atom_id res chain seq x y z
N MET A 1 -52.95 -2.39 61.20
CA MET A 1 -54.32 -2.55 60.65
C MET A 1 -54.52 -1.47 59.59
N VAL A 2 -55.18 -1.78 58.46
CA VAL A 2 -55.52 -0.85 57.36
C VAL A 2 -54.36 -0.27 56.51
N ILE A 3 -54.59 -0.26 55.20
CA ILE A 3 -53.87 0.43 54.09
C ILE A 3 -54.97 1.23 53.35
N PRO A 4 -54.81 2.52 53.00
CA PRO A 4 -54.70 2.88 51.56
C PRO A 4 -54.06 4.24 51.20
N GLY A 5 -53.82 4.47 49.90
CA GLY A 5 -54.20 5.74 49.26
C GLY A 5 -53.11 6.58 48.57
N PHE A 6 -52.89 6.38 47.27
CA PHE A 6 -52.25 7.36 46.38
C PHE A 6 -53.25 8.43 45.91
N PRO A 7 -52.79 9.64 45.51
CA PRO A 7 -52.81 9.93 44.07
C PRO A 7 -51.56 10.66 43.53
N GLN A 8 -51.45 10.70 42.20
CA GLN A 8 -50.34 11.31 41.41
C GLN A 8 -50.51 12.85 41.33
N LYS A 9 -49.49 13.69 41.05
CA LYS A 9 -48.82 13.82 39.73
C LYS A 9 -47.68 14.87 39.71
N ARG A 10 -46.83 14.78 38.67
CA ARG A 10 -45.94 15.83 38.12
C ARG A 10 -44.89 16.47 39.07
N GLN A 11 -43.67 15.93 39.07
CA GLN A 11 -42.46 16.77 39.18
C GLN A 11 -41.90 17.07 37.78
N LYS A 12 -41.33 18.26 37.61
CA LYS A 12 -40.63 18.67 36.37
C LYS A 12 -39.25 18.01 36.35
N GLY A 13 -38.88 17.36 35.25
CA GLY A 13 -37.53 16.81 35.08
C GLY A 13 -36.50 17.92 34.84
N THR A 14 -35.94 18.46 35.92
CA THR A 14 -34.77 19.36 35.86
C THR A 14 -33.51 18.57 35.49
N CYS A 15 -32.75 19.07 34.52
CA CYS A 15 -31.48 18.44 34.15
C CYS A 15 -30.44 18.61 35.26
N PHE A 16 -30.18 17.54 36.02
CA PHE A 16 -29.11 17.50 37.01
C PHE A 16 -27.73 17.44 36.34
N CYS A 17 -27.15 18.62 36.05
CA CYS A 17 -25.74 18.76 35.72
C CYS A 17 -24.87 18.57 36.98
N VAL A 18 -24.67 17.32 37.39
CA VAL A 18 -23.76 16.97 38.49
C VAL A 18 -22.31 17.28 38.07
N LYS A 19 -21.75 18.38 38.58
CA LYS A 19 -20.30 18.61 38.59
C LYS A 19 -19.65 17.59 39.54
N SER A 20 -19.24 16.44 39.00
CA SER A 20 -18.41 15.48 39.72
C SER A 20 -16.94 15.89 39.63
N ASN A 21 -16.28 16.06 40.78
CA ASN A 21 -14.87 16.43 40.83
C ASN A 21 -13.97 15.23 40.46
N SER A 22 -13.21 15.40 39.39
CA SER A 22 -11.87 14.81 39.20
C SER A 22 -11.65 13.34 39.60
N ILE A 23 -12.48 12.42 39.09
CA ILE A 23 -12.13 10.98 39.02
C ILE A 23 -12.28 10.52 37.56
N THR A 24 -11.17 10.05 36.97
CA THR A 24 -11.12 9.65 35.56
C THR A 24 -11.82 8.31 35.33
N ARG A 25 -13.07 8.35 34.83
CA ARG A 25 -13.75 7.16 34.31
C ARG A 25 -12.97 6.56 33.13
N THR A 26 -12.70 5.26 33.19
CA THR A 26 -11.93 4.51 32.17
C THR A 26 -12.70 4.34 30.85
N ILE A 27 -14.03 4.35 30.90
CA ILE A 27 -14.95 4.25 29.76
C ILE A 27 -16.09 5.28 29.94
N TYR A 28 -16.61 5.82 28.83
CA TYR A 28 -17.76 6.72 28.82
C TYR A 28 -18.91 6.15 27.96
N VAL A 29 -19.95 5.63 28.61
CA VAL A 29 -21.22 5.25 27.98
C VAL A 29 -22.05 6.53 27.82
N TYR A 30 -22.48 6.85 26.59
CA TYR A 30 -23.17 8.11 26.29
C TYR A 30 -24.68 7.97 26.05
N ALA A 31 -25.19 6.75 25.87
CA ALA A 31 -26.60 6.42 25.91
C ALA A 31 -26.79 4.96 26.36
N ASN A 32 -27.85 4.70 27.11
CA ASN A 32 -28.28 3.37 27.52
C ASN A 32 -29.82 3.35 27.58
N ASN A 33 -30.46 2.33 27.04
CA ASN A 33 -31.89 2.06 27.23
C ASN A 33 -32.19 0.61 27.64
N LEU A 34 -31.18 -0.13 28.08
CA LEU A 34 -31.31 -1.53 28.51
C LEU A 34 -32.26 -1.65 29.72
N PRO A 35 -33.22 -2.58 29.70
CA PRO A 35 -34.12 -2.79 30.83
C PRO A 35 -33.38 -3.41 32.02
N ALA A 36 -33.87 -3.13 33.24
CA ALA A 36 -33.29 -3.66 34.48
C ALA A 36 -33.18 -5.20 34.49
N ALA A 37 -34.10 -5.92 33.82
CA ALA A 37 -34.02 -7.37 33.68
C ALA A 37 -32.71 -7.85 33.01
N ILE A 38 -32.29 -7.21 31.91
CA ILE A 38 -31.04 -7.54 31.22
C ILE A 38 -29.82 -7.13 32.08
N LEU A 39 -29.88 -5.97 32.75
CA LEU A 39 -28.78 -5.52 33.62
C LEU A 39 -28.63 -6.40 34.87
N ASN A 40 -29.72 -6.96 35.40
CA ASN A 40 -29.69 -7.90 36.52
C ASN A 40 -29.21 -9.31 36.09
N GLN A 41 -29.40 -9.68 34.82
CA GLN A 41 -28.95 -10.95 34.26
C GLN A 41 -27.44 -10.97 33.93
N TYR A 42 -26.87 -9.83 33.50
CA TYR A 42 -25.49 -9.74 33.02
C TYR A 42 -24.66 -8.77 33.89
N THR A 43 -24.03 -9.30 34.94
CA THR A 43 -23.26 -8.51 35.93
C THR A 43 -22.22 -7.58 35.32
N GLU A 44 -21.42 -8.06 34.35
CA GLU A 44 -20.40 -7.21 33.70
C GLU A 44 -21.00 -6.11 32.80
N LEU A 45 -22.17 -6.33 32.22
CA LEU A 45 -22.91 -5.31 31.47
C LEU A 45 -23.46 -4.24 32.43
N SER A 46 -23.90 -4.65 33.62
CA SER A 46 -24.28 -3.76 34.72
C SER A 46 -23.09 -2.97 35.25
N ASN A 47 -21.94 -3.61 35.46
CA ASN A 47 -20.69 -2.96 35.89
C ASN A 47 -20.24 -1.88 34.89
N LEU A 48 -20.32 -2.18 33.59
CA LEU A 48 -20.03 -1.24 32.50
C LEU A 48 -20.98 -0.04 32.47
N VAL A 49 -22.29 -0.26 32.63
CA VAL A 49 -23.32 0.80 32.64
C VAL A 49 -23.19 1.69 33.88
N ASN A 50 -22.98 1.10 35.05
CA ASN A 50 -22.86 1.82 36.32
C ASN A 50 -21.48 2.50 36.49
N GLY A 51 -20.49 2.14 35.67
CA GLY A 51 -19.16 2.72 35.67
C GLY A 51 -18.29 2.25 36.84
N VAL A 52 -18.42 0.98 37.21
CA VAL A 52 -17.64 0.33 38.28
C VAL A 52 -16.15 0.28 37.87
N ASP A 53 -15.26 0.69 38.78
CA ASP A 53 -13.81 0.70 38.51
C ASP A 53 -13.21 -0.70 38.67
N VAL A 54 -12.37 -1.10 37.70
CA VAL A 54 -11.74 -2.42 37.67
C VAL A 54 -10.56 -2.45 38.64
N ARG A 55 -10.83 -2.92 39.86
CA ARG A 55 -9.86 -3.01 40.96
C ARG A 55 -9.12 -4.35 41.08
N ILE A 56 -9.52 -5.37 40.30
CA ILE A 56 -8.96 -6.74 40.38
C ILE A 56 -7.83 -6.93 39.35
N THR A 57 -6.97 -7.92 39.60
CA THR A 57 -5.55 -8.02 39.20
C THR A 57 -5.22 -8.14 37.70
N LEU A 58 -6.19 -8.42 36.82
CA LEU A 58 -5.96 -8.62 35.39
C LEU A 58 -6.08 -7.31 34.59
N PHE A 59 -4.99 -6.54 34.54
CA PHE A 59 -4.92 -5.29 33.76
C PHE A 59 -4.86 -5.49 32.22
N LEU A 60 -4.89 -6.75 31.76
CA LEU A 60 -4.96 -7.19 30.37
C LEU A 60 -5.95 -8.34 30.30
N GLU A 61 -7.02 -8.18 29.53
CA GLU A 61 -8.13 -9.15 29.45
C GLU A 61 -8.31 -9.65 28.00
N GLN A 62 -8.76 -10.90 27.83
CA GLN A 62 -9.04 -11.50 26.53
C GLN A 62 -10.32 -12.35 26.53
N ALA A 63 -11.26 -12.00 25.65
CA ALA A 63 -12.38 -12.84 25.29
C ALA A 63 -12.24 -13.38 23.85
N LYS A 64 -12.84 -14.56 23.60
CA LYS A 64 -12.98 -15.16 22.25
C LYS A 64 -14.47 -15.34 21.95
N PHE A 65 -14.87 -15.04 20.72
CA PHE A 65 -16.27 -15.09 20.27
C PHE A 65 -16.38 -15.76 18.91
N MET A 66 -17.55 -16.35 18.65
CA MET A 66 -17.99 -16.85 17.34
C MET A 66 -19.28 -16.14 16.94
N THR A 67 -19.45 -15.88 15.64
CA THR A 67 -20.68 -15.31 15.07
C THR A 67 -21.74 -16.38 14.83
N LYS A 68 -23.02 -16.03 14.96
CA LYS A 68 -24.22 -16.86 14.72
C LYS A 68 -24.43 -17.25 13.23
N ALA A 69 -23.41 -17.07 12.41
CA ALA A 69 -23.42 -17.23 10.95
C ALA A 69 -23.10 -18.69 10.56
N ALA A 70 -24.11 -19.44 10.11
CA ALA A 70 -24.04 -20.90 9.96
C ALA A 70 -22.95 -21.44 9.01
N TYR A 71 -22.42 -20.63 8.09
CA TYR A 71 -21.46 -21.09 7.06
C TYR A 71 -20.16 -20.27 6.99
N ALA A 72 -19.87 -19.42 7.98
CA ALA A 72 -18.60 -18.71 8.08
C ALA A 72 -18.21 -18.42 9.54
N ILE A 73 -17.66 -19.43 10.21
CA ILE A 73 -17.05 -19.27 11.52
C ILE A 73 -15.73 -18.49 11.34
N ALA A 74 -15.69 -17.25 11.83
CA ALA A 74 -14.45 -16.51 12.00
C ALA A 74 -14.16 -16.33 13.49
N ASN A 75 -12.94 -16.64 13.91
CA ASN A 75 -12.54 -16.47 15.30
C ASN A 75 -12.33 -14.98 15.58
N ILE A 76 -13.20 -14.40 16.41
CA ILE A 76 -13.05 -13.03 16.90
C ILE A 76 -12.38 -13.10 18.28
N GLN A 77 -11.31 -12.31 18.47
CA GLN A 77 -10.60 -12.21 19.74
C GLN A 77 -10.59 -10.74 20.17
N ALA A 78 -11.23 -10.41 21.28
CA ALA A 78 -11.19 -9.07 21.86
C ALA A 78 -10.13 -8.99 22.96
N PHE A 79 -9.46 -7.84 23.04
CA PHE A 79 -8.44 -7.55 24.04
C PHE A 79 -8.73 -6.22 24.72
N GLY A 80 -8.71 -6.18 26.05
CA GLY A 80 -8.74 -4.95 26.83
C GLY A 80 -7.37 -4.66 27.44
N LYS A 81 -6.96 -3.38 27.49
CA LYS A 81 -5.83 -2.93 28.31
C LYS A 81 -6.19 -1.75 29.20
N HIS A 82 -5.76 -1.83 30.45
CA HIS A 82 -5.85 -0.72 31.39
C HIS A 82 -4.69 0.29 31.21
N SER A 83 -4.76 1.43 31.90
CA SER A 83 -3.68 2.45 31.95
C SER A 83 -2.49 2.01 32.83
N LYS A 84 -2.79 1.55 34.04
CA LYS A 84 -1.87 1.05 35.10
C LYS A 84 -0.66 0.19 34.60
N PRO A 85 -0.80 -0.82 33.72
CA PRO A 85 0.32 -1.70 33.33
C PRO A 85 1.31 -1.07 32.34
N PHE A 86 1.05 0.15 31.86
CA PHE A 86 1.84 0.84 30.83
C PHE A 86 2.12 -0.04 29.59
N ALA A 87 1.14 -0.89 29.24
CA ALA A 87 1.26 -1.85 28.17
C ALA A 87 1.04 -1.17 26.80
N ASP A 88 1.92 -1.52 25.86
CA ASP A 88 1.80 -1.16 24.45
C ASP A 88 0.89 -2.17 23.76
N MET A 89 -0.21 -1.71 23.15
CA MET A 89 -1.21 -2.60 22.54
C MET A 89 -0.58 -3.52 21.47
N TYR A 90 0.33 -2.99 20.66
CA TYR A 90 0.96 -3.75 19.59
C TYR A 90 2.14 -4.58 20.11
N ALA A 91 3.07 -3.94 20.84
CA ALA A 91 4.35 -4.53 21.21
C ALA A 91 4.32 -5.43 22.46
N ARG A 92 3.34 -5.26 23.35
CA ARG A 92 3.21 -6.05 24.59
C ARG A 92 1.95 -6.91 24.66
N VAL A 93 0.83 -6.48 24.05
CA VAL A 93 -0.41 -7.27 24.02
C VAL A 93 -0.43 -8.16 22.77
N LEU A 94 -0.72 -7.59 21.59
CA LEU A 94 -0.98 -8.36 20.36
C LEU A 94 0.19 -9.27 19.96
N ARG A 95 1.39 -8.72 19.71
CA ARG A 95 2.55 -9.49 19.23
C ARG A 95 2.90 -10.66 20.17
N ASN A 96 2.82 -10.42 21.48
CA ASN A 96 3.15 -11.44 22.48
C ASN A 96 2.05 -12.51 22.55
N LYS A 97 0.77 -12.13 22.56
CA LYS A 97 -0.34 -13.08 22.65
C LYS A 97 -0.43 -14.00 21.43
N PHE A 98 -0.25 -13.45 20.24
CA PHE A 98 -0.32 -14.23 19.00
C PHE A 98 0.95 -15.04 18.70
N ALA A 99 2.04 -14.81 19.45
CA ALA A 99 3.36 -15.41 19.21
C ALA A 99 3.74 -15.32 17.71
N ALA A 100 3.67 -14.10 17.18
CA ALA A 100 3.76 -13.83 15.74
C ALA A 100 4.35 -12.44 15.47
N SER A 101 5.01 -12.29 14.32
CA SER A 101 5.43 -10.97 13.82
C SER A 101 4.20 -10.15 13.44
N ILE A 102 4.21 -8.84 13.70
CA ILE A 102 3.08 -7.95 13.41
C ILE A 102 3.47 -6.72 12.59
N ARG A 103 2.52 -6.22 11.80
CA ARG A 103 2.70 -5.03 10.96
C ARG A 103 1.63 -4.00 11.29
N VAL A 104 2.04 -2.80 11.73
CA VAL A 104 1.15 -1.82 12.38
C VAL A 104 0.86 -0.62 11.47
N TRP A 105 -0.43 -0.28 11.35
CA TRP A 105 -0.94 0.95 10.76
C TRP A 105 -1.77 1.72 11.80
N ALA A 106 -1.12 2.67 12.48
CA ALA A 106 -1.75 3.65 13.35
C ALA A 106 -0.80 4.85 13.49
N PRO A 107 -1.27 6.06 13.81
CA PRO A 107 -0.41 7.19 14.18
C PRO A 107 0.70 6.78 15.15
N SER A 108 1.93 7.28 14.95
CA SER A 108 3.09 6.82 15.72
C SER A 108 4.14 7.91 15.88
N ASP A 109 4.77 7.98 17.04
CA ASP A 109 5.87 8.92 17.31
C ASP A 109 7.26 8.34 16.97
N THR A 110 8.31 9.11 17.26
CA THR A 110 9.73 8.74 17.06
C THR A 110 10.29 7.82 18.14
N ARG A 111 9.60 7.68 19.28
CA ARG A 111 9.98 6.82 20.41
C ARG A 111 9.49 5.38 20.19
N SER A 112 8.35 5.22 19.53
CA SER A 112 7.80 3.95 19.06
C SER A 112 8.51 3.45 17.79
N LYS A 113 9.69 2.85 18.00
CA LYS A 113 10.52 2.22 16.96
C LYS A 113 10.05 0.81 16.63
N SER A 114 10.17 0.42 15.37
CA SER A 114 10.06 -0.98 14.94
C SER A 114 11.03 -1.89 15.72
N ILE A 115 10.63 -3.14 15.94
CA ILE A 115 11.42 -4.16 16.65
C ILE A 115 11.80 -5.23 15.63
N CYS A 116 13.06 -5.27 15.22
CA CYS A 116 13.56 -6.19 14.19
C CYS A 116 14.27 -7.41 14.79
N ASP A 117 14.94 -7.23 15.92
CA ASP A 117 16.00 -8.12 16.42
C ASP A 117 15.47 -9.08 17.50
N ARG A 118 14.27 -9.64 17.25
CA ARG A 118 13.61 -10.64 18.10
C ARG A 118 12.88 -11.66 17.21
N GLN A 119 12.68 -12.87 17.76
CA GLN A 119 11.91 -13.97 17.15
C GLN A 119 10.59 -13.51 16.52
N TYR A 120 9.88 -12.59 17.19
CA TYR A 120 8.69 -11.94 16.67
C TYR A 120 8.94 -10.44 16.50
N GLN A 121 8.79 -9.98 15.26
CA GLN A 121 9.06 -8.60 14.87
C GLN A 121 7.83 -7.71 15.04
N LEU A 122 8.07 -6.40 15.15
CA LEU A 122 7.03 -5.38 15.00
C LEU A 122 7.53 -4.38 13.96
N ARG A 123 6.85 -4.28 12.82
CA ARG A 123 7.18 -3.31 11.77
C ARG A 123 6.04 -2.30 11.62
N LYS A 124 6.35 -1.01 11.44
CA LYS A 124 5.35 -0.04 10.98
C LYS A 124 5.13 -0.25 9.47
N ILE A 125 3.87 -0.40 9.03
CA ILE A 125 3.51 -0.47 7.60
C ILE A 125 3.96 0.83 6.93
N VAL A 126 4.56 0.80 5.74
CA VAL A 126 5.09 2.00 5.06
C VAL A 126 3.94 2.95 4.70
N SER A 127 4.17 4.26 4.78
CA SER A 127 3.16 5.30 4.58
C SER A 127 3.67 6.34 3.57
N PRO A 128 2.82 6.84 2.66
CA PRO A 128 1.43 6.43 2.44
C PRO A 128 1.29 5.02 1.82
N MET A 129 0.07 4.48 1.88
CA MET A 129 -0.33 3.17 1.34
C MET A 129 -1.50 3.31 0.34
N GLN A 130 -1.92 2.21 -0.29
CA GLN A 130 -3.07 2.17 -1.19
C GLN A 130 -4.20 1.33 -0.57
N LEU A 131 -5.21 1.96 0.04
CA LEU A 131 -6.36 1.27 0.64
C LEU A 131 -7.64 1.66 -0.10
N ALA A 132 -8.39 0.65 -0.56
CA ALA A 132 -9.59 0.83 -1.39
C ALA A 132 -9.36 1.78 -2.59
N GLY A 133 -8.25 1.58 -3.31
CA GLY A 133 -7.86 2.43 -4.47
C GLY A 133 -7.42 3.86 -4.12
N SER A 134 -7.43 4.22 -2.84
CA SER A 134 -7.09 5.56 -2.37
C SER A 134 -5.72 5.61 -1.69
N GLN A 135 -4.98 6.68 -1.96
CA GLN A 135 -3.73 7.00 -1.29
C GLN A 135 -3.99 7.52 0.13
N VAL A 136 -3.43 6.84 1.14
CA VAL A 136 -3.70 7.13 2.55
C VAL A 136 -2.39 7.26 3.34
N SER A 137 -2.16 8.40 4.00
CA SER A 137 -1.03 8.59 4.92
C SER A 137 -1.44 8.28 6.37
N ARG A 138 -0.50 7.73 7.15
CA ARG A 138 -0.71 7.27 8.54
C ARG A 138 -1.11 8.40 9.49
N GLN A 139 -0.74 9.63 9.17
CA GLN A 139 -1.07 10.84 9.94
C GLN A 139 -2.45 11.39 9.57
N ALA A 140 -2.89 11.18 8.33
CA ALA A 140 -4.24 11.54 7.89
C ALA A 140 -5.28 10.45 8.22
N ASP A 141 -4.86 9.22 8.55
CA ASP A 141 -5.78 8.12 8.85
C ASP A 141 -6.03 7.93 10.35
N SER A 142 -7.31 7.93 10.73
CA SER A 142 -7.77 7.55 12.08
C SER A 142 -8.16 6.07 12.16
N ALA A 143 -8.10 5.31 11.07
CA ALA A 143 -8.15 3.85 11.13
C ALA A 143 -6.85 3.31 11.77
N LYS A 144 -6.99 2.56 12.86
CA LYS A 144 -5.87 1.96 13.60
C LYS A 144 -5.99 0.44 13.55
N TRP A 145 -5.02 -0.22 12.92
CA TRP A 145 -5.04 -1.66 12.70
C TRP A 145 -3.65 -2.29 12.62
N ALA A 146 -3.60 -3.62 12.72
CA ALA A 146 -2.39 -4.40 12.56
C ALA A 146 -2.66 -5.75 11.86
N LEU A 147 -1.70 -6.18 11.03
CA LEU A 147 -1.64 -7.54 10.49
C LEU A 147 -0.86 -8.43 11.45
N ILE A 148 -1.33 -9.67 11.65
CA ILE A 148 -0.61 -10.71 12.37
C ILE A 148 -0.06 -11.72 11.35
N ASP A 149 1.24 -11.66 11.08
CA ASP A 149 1.90 -12.47 10.05
C ASP A 149 1.80 -13.96 10.41
N GLY A 150 1.37 -14.79 9.47
CA GLY A 150 1.24 -16.24 9.66
C GLY A 150 0.04 -16.69 10.51
N LYS A 151 -0.87 -15.77 10.87
CA LYS A 151 -2.11 -16.08 11.63
C LYS A 151 -3.40 -15.67 10.90
N ASN A 152 -3.33 -15.27 9.62
CA ASN A 152 -4.47 -14.82 8.82
C ASN A 152 -5.41 -13.81 9.53
N THR A 153 -4.85 -12.99 10.43
CA THR A 153 -5.62 -12.20 11.40
C THR A 153 -5.35 -10.71 11.20
N VAL A 154 -6.43 -9.92 11.19
CA VAL A 154 -6.39 -8.44 11.21
C VAL A 154 -6.96 -7.95 12.52
N CYS A 155 -6.20 -7.12 13.24
CA CYS A 155 -6.61 -6.53 14.51
C CYS A 155 -6.90 -5.04 14.34
N PHE A 156 -8.12 -4.61 14.65
CA PHE A 156 -8.50 -3.19 14.76
C PHE A 156 -8.31 -2.72 16.19
N THR A 157 -7.88 -1.49 16.41
CA THR A 157 -7.40 -0.99 17.71
C THR A 157 -7.96 0.40 18.04
N THR A 158 -8.01 0.74 19.33
CA THR A 158 -8.35 2.11 19.77
C THR A 158 -7.11 3.00 19.94
N ASN A 159 -5.96 2.39 20.28
CA ASN A 159 -4.74 3.10 20.63
C ASN A 159 -3.86 3.45 19.42
N ASP A 160 -3.20 4.59 19.52
CA ASP A 160 -2.07 4.93 18.65
C ASP A 160 -0.82 4.15 19.04
N TYR A 161 0.14 4.06 18.13
CA TYR A 161 1.44 3.45 18.41
C TYR A 161 2.43 4.52 18.89
N THR A 162 2.12 5.16 20.01
CA THR A 162 2.92 6.23 20.64
C THR A 162 3.40 5.82 22.04
N ALA A 163 4.41 6.52 22.56
CA ALA A 163 4.90 6.32 23.92
C ALA A 163 3.88 6.80 24.98
N THR A 164 3.02 7.76 24.64
CA THR A 164 1.93 8.24 25.51
C THR A 164 0.81 7.21 25.63
N ASP A 165 0.38 6.57 24.53
CA ASP A 165 -0.77 5.64 24.54
C ASP A 165 -0.53 4.32 25.28
N LYS A 166 0.69 4.09 25.78
CA LYS A 166 0.97 3.09 26.81
C LYS A 166 0.20 3.37 28.10
N ARG A 167 0.01 4.66 28.44
CA ARG A 167 -0.75 5.14 29.62
C ARG A 167 -2.25 5.28 29.36
N THR A 168 -2.68 5.42 28.11
CA THR A 168 -4.10 5.46 27.75
C THR A 168 -4.73 4.06 27.87
N PRO A 169 -5.95 3.89 28.42
CA PRO A 169 -6.72 2.66 28.27
C PRO A 169 -6.99 2.34 26.79
N GLY A 170 -7.46 1.13 26.48
CA GLY A 170 -7.92 0.84 25.13
C GLY A 170 -8.23 -0.62 24.85
N ALA A 171 -8.67 -0.88 23.62
CA ALA A 171 -9.10 -2.19 23.18
C ALA A 171 -8.55 -2.55 21.79
N ALA A 172 -8.51 -3.85 21.50
CA ALA A 172 -8.29 -4.38 20.17
C ALA A 172 -9.33 -5.48 19.85
N VAL A 173 -9.76 -5.57 18.60
CA VAL A 173 -10.64 -6.62 18.08
C VAL A 173 -9.95 -7.26 16.89
N CYS A 174 -9.57 -8.53 17.04
CA CYS A 174 -8.86 -9.30 16.05
C CYS A 174 -9.79 -10.29 15.36
N LEU A 175 -9.83 -10.25 14.04
CA LEU A 175 -10.60 -11.14 13.18
C LEU A 175 -9.66 -12.08 12.43
N GLU A 176 -9.79 -13.38 12.65
CA GLU A 176 -9.13 -14.42 11.85
C GLU A 176 -9.98 -14.70 10.59
N ASN A 177 -9.54 -14.19 9.44
CA ASN A 177 -10.16 -14.43 8.14
C ASN A 177 -9.10 -14.21 7.03
N ALA A 178 -8.78 -15.26 6.28
CA ALA A 178 -7.71 -15.24 5.27
C ALA A 178 -7.99 -14.28 4.09
N GLY A 179 -9.26 -14.10 3.72
CA GLY A 179 -9.67 -13.15 2.67
C GLY A 179 -9.43 -11.71 3.11
N VAL A 180 -9.98 -11.33 4.26
CA VAL A 180 -9.83 -9.97 4.84
C VAL A 180 -8.36 -9.68 5.12
N TYR A 181 -7.62 -10.63 5.71
CA TYR A 181 -6.17 -10.51 5.90
C TYR A 181 -5.43 -10.25 4.59
N ASN A 182 -5.77 -10.96 3.50
CA ASN A 182 -5.15 -10.69 2.20
C ASN A 182 -5.58 -9.36 1.57
N ALA A 183 -6.81 -8.88 1.79
CA ALA A 183 -7.22 -7.54 1.36
C ALA A 183 -6.41 -6.43 2.04
N PHE A 184 -6.26 -6.47 3.36
CA PHE A 184 -5.45 -5.50 4.10
C PHE A 184 -3.93 -5.69 3.85
N ARG A 185 -3.45 -6.92 3.64
CA ARG A 185 -2.06 -7.20 3.24
C ARG A 185 -1.74 -6.66 1.84
N ARG A 186 -2.66 -6.76 0.88
CA ARG A 186 -2.54 -6.11 -0.44
C ARG A 186 -2.41 -4.60 -0.23
N ALA A 187 -3.31 -3.96 0.50
CA ALA A 187 -3.24 -2.52 0.75
C ALA A 187 -1.92 -2.06 1.42
N ALA A 188 -1.38 -2.85 2.35
CA ALA A 188 -0.17 -2.54 3.11
C ALA A 188 1.15 -2.67 2.32
N PHE A 189 1.18 -3.43 1.20
CA PHE A 189 2.42 -3.72 0.45
C PHE A 189 2.33 -3.46 -1.05
N ASN A 190 1.15 -3.10 -1.58
CA ASN A 190 0.90 -3.00 -3.01
C ASN A 190 0.50 -1.54 -3.37
N PRO A 191 1.46 -0.65 -3.70
CA PRO A 191 1.24 0.23 -4.85
C PRO A 191 0.90 -0.65 -6.07
N PRO A 192 0.14 -0.18 -7.06
CA PRO A 192 -0.62 -1.07 -7.94
C PRO A 192 0.25 -2.14 -8.63
N ASN A 193 -0.31 -3.35 -8.83
CA ASN A 193 0.24 -4.36 -9.74
C ASN A 193 -0.04 -3.92 -11.19
N ALA A 194 0.51 -2.75 -11.53
CA ALA A 194 0.29 -2.03 -12.76
C ALA A 194 1.18 -2.66 -13.84
N VAL A 195 0.56 -3.47 -14.69
CA VAL A 195 1.09 -3.71 -16.04
C VAL A 195 0.95 -2.45 -16.93
N SER A 196 0.15 -1.46 -16.51
CA SER A 196 0.13 -0.14 -17.12
C SER A 196 1.46 0.59 -16.85
N SER A 197 2.10 1.01 -17.93
CA SER A 197 3.37 1.74 -17.90
C SER A 197 3.16 3.20 -18.29
N SER A 198 4.13 4.05 -17.96
CA SER A 198 4.21 5.42 -18.49
C SER A 198 5.48 5.59 -19.31
N ILE A 199 5.44 6.50 -20.27
CA ILE A 199 6.53 6.82 -21.18
C ILE A 199 6.81 8.34 -21.16
N ILE A 200 8.09 8.69 -21.29
CA ILE A 200 8.55 9.99 -21.75
C ILE A 200 9.27 9.76 -23.08
N LYS A 201 9.06 10.65 -24.05
CA LYS A 201 9.77 10.70 -25.33
C LYS A 201 10.63 11.96 -25.40
N SER A 202 11.55 12.02 -26.36
CA SER A 202 12.35 13.21 -26.67
C SER A 202 11.58 14.26 -27.49
N ASP A 203 10.30 14.46 -27.16
CA ASP A 203 9.42 15.42 -27.81
C ASP A 203 9.48 16.77 -27.06
N ALA A 204 8.80 17.81 -27.55
CA ALA A 204 8.91 19.17 -26.99
C ALA A 204 8.57 19.29 -25.48
N ASN A 205 7.75 18.37 -24.94
CA ASN A 205 7.35 18.34 -23.53
C ASN A 205 7.67 16.97 -22.91
N PHE A 206 8.69 16.91 -22.05
CA PHE A 206 9.09 15.69 -21.32
C PHE A 206 8.16 15.42 -20.12
N VAL A 207 6.91 15.08 -20.40
CA VAL A 207 5.88 14.74 -19.40
C VAL A 207 5.59 13.25 -19.43
N TRP A 208 5.47 12.62 -18.25
CA TRP A 208 5.04 11.22 -18.15
C TRP A 208 3.62 11.06 -18.68
N ALA A 209 3.48 10.42 -19.84
CA ALA A 209 2.20 10.03 -20.40
C ALA A 209 1.96 8.52 -20.20
N PRO A 210 0.71 8.05 -20.03
CA PRO A 210 0.40 6.63 -20.10
C PRO A 210 0.84 6.02 -21.43
N SER A 211 1.39 4.80 -21.40
CA SER A 211 1.64 4.03 -22.62
C SER A 211 0.31 3.62 -23.28
N ALA A 212 0.31 3.50 -24.60
CA ALA A 212 -0.89 3.13 -25.38
C ALA A 212 -1.47 1.74 -25.04
N GLN A 213 -0.64 0.87 -24.45
CA GLN A 213 -1.01 -0.46 -23.98
C GLN A 213 -0.28 -0.80 -22.67
N ASN A 214 -0.65 -1.92 -22.05
CA ASN A 214 0.07 -2.51 -20.93
C ASN A 214 1.39 -3.17 -21.38
N VAL A 215 2.41 -3.19 -20.51
CA VAL A 215 3.75 -3.71 -20.81
C VAL A 215 3.80 -5.23 -21.03
N ASN A 216 2.75 -5.96 -20.63
CA ASN A 216 2.64 -7.40 -20.80
C ASN A 216 1.95 -7.84 -22.10
N LEU A 217 1.55 -6.90 -22.97
CA LEU A 217 0.91 -7.21 -24.24
C LEU A 217 1.95 -7.24 -25.38
N ASP A 218 1.74 -8.15 -26.34
CA ASP A 218 2.63 -8.44 -27.48
C ASP A 218 2.49 -7.43 -28.63
N ARG A 219 1.67 -6.39 -28.48
CA ARG A 219 1.28 -5.46 -29.55
C ARG A 219 1.21 -4.03 -29.05
N GLU A 220 1.48 -3.11 -29.98
CA GLU A 220 1.37 -1.64 -29.88
C GLU A 220 2.18 -0.92 -28.79
N HIS A 221 2.59 -1.60 -27.72
CA HIS A 221 3.44 -1.06 -26.66
C HIS A 221 4.78 -0.56 -27.23
N SER A 222 5.32 0.51 -26.65
CA SER A 222 6.54 1.16 -27.13
C SER A 222 7.74 0.20 -27.17
N ILE A 223 7.91 -0.62 -26.14
CA ILE A 223 9.02 -1.58 -26.04
C ILE A 223 8.86 -2.69 -27.08
N VAL A 224 7.65 -3.19 -27.32
CA VAL A 224 7.37 -4.15 -28.40
C VAL A 224 7.80 -3.58 -29.75
N ARG A 225 7.39 -2.34 -30.06
CA ARG A 225 7.76 -1.66 -31.31
C ARG A 225 9.28 -1.45 -31.42
N THR A 226 9.96 -1.06 -30.33
CA THR A 226 11.43 -0.87 -30.30
C THR A 226 12.21 -2.18 -30.43
N MET A 227 11.66 -3.30 -29.93
CA MET A 227 12.33 -4.61 -29.92
C MET A 227 11.83 -5.55 -31.03
N ALA A 228 11.03 -5.06 -31.99
CA ALA A 228 10.44 -5.87 -33.06
C ALA A 228 11.50 -6.66 -33.84
N ASP A 229 12.54 -5.98 -34.31
CA ASP A 229 13.67 -6.56 -35.08
C ASP A 229 14.66 -7.39 -34.24
N PHE A 230 14.39 -7.55 -32.94
CA PHE A 230 15.14 -8.40 -32.02
C PHE A 230 14.37 -9.68 -31.66
N ILE A 231 13.04 -9.63 -31.68
CA ILE A 231 12.15 -10.79 -31.44
C ILE A 231 11.74 -11.48 -32.75
N ALA A 232 11.73 -10.75 -33.87
CA ALA A 232 11.60 -11.26 -35.22
C ALA A 232 12.92 -11.03 -35.98
N ASN A 233 13.36 -12.01 -36.77
CA ASN A 233 14.67 -11.96 -37.43
C ASN A 233 14.67 -11.03 -38.64
N ASN A 234 14.96 -9.74 -38.43
CA ASN A 234 15.18 -8.80 -39.52
C ASN A 234 16.59 -9.00 -40.13
N GLY A 235 16.66 -9.22 -41.45
CA GLY A 235 17.90 -9.40 -42.19
C GLY A 235 18.87 -8.23 -42.11
N ASP A 236 18.36 -7.01 -41.87
CA ASP A 236 19.15 -5.78 -41.84
C ASP A 236 19.55 -5.29 -40.46
N ILE A 237 18.86 -5.74 -39.40
CA ILE A 237 19.24 -5.37 -38.03
C ILE A 237 20.23 -6.39 -37.47
N LYS A 238 21.29 -5.87 -36.86
CA LYS A 238 22.36 -6.63 -36.20
C LYS A 238 22.41 -6.27 -34.74
N VAL A 239 22.54 -7.28 -33.88
CA VAL A 239 22.25 -7.16 -32.46
C VAL A 239 23.41 -7.67 -31.60
N LEU A 240 23.59 -7.03 -30.45
CA LEU A 240 24.40 -7.53 -29.35
C LEU A 240 23.64 -7.28 -28.05
N ALA A 241 23.27 -8.36 -27.36
CA ALA A 241 22.41 -8.32 -26.19
C ALA A 241 23.10 -8.90 -24.96
N TYR A 242 22.92 -8.24 -23.82
CA TYR A 242 23.61 -8.54 -22.58
C TYR A 242 22.67 -8.48 -21.37
N SER A 243 22.86 -9.39 -20.41
CA SER A 243 22.07 -9.46 -19.17
C SER A 243 22.76 -10.40 -18.16
N ASP A 244 22.73 -10.04 -16.88
CA ASP A 244 23.09 -10.93 -15.76
C ASP A 244 22.06 -12.03 -15.46
N ASP A 245 20.81 -11.86 -15.92
CA ASP A 245 19.75 -12.89 -15.81
C ASP A 245 18.90 -12.86 -17.11
N PRO A 246 19.39 -13.43 -18.23
CA PRO A 246 18.64 -13.53 -19.48
C PRO A 246 17.56 -14.63 -19.42
N PRO A 247 16.48 -14.52 -20.22
CA PRO A 247 15.47 -15.57 -20.29
C PRO A 247 16.01 -16.87 -20.92
N ASN A 248 15.33 -17.97 -20.63
CA ASN A 248 15.58 -19.32 -21.17
C ASN A 248 16.98 -19.91 -20.90
N LEU A 249 17.79 -19.26 -20.06
CA LEU A 249 19.08 -19.76 -19.58
C LEU A 249 19.04 -19.92 -18.05
N PRO A 250 19.84 -20.83 -17.47
CA PRO A 250 20.05 -20.88 -16.03
C PRO A 250 20.62 -19.55 -15.53
N SER A 251 20.18 -19.11 -14.35
CA SER A 251 20.72 -17.90 -13.72
C SER A 251 22.20 -18.13 -13.43
N ARG A 252 23.06 -17.28 -13.99
CA ARG A 252 24.52 -17.37 -13.84
C ARG A 252 24.95 -16.48 -12.67
N ASN A 253 26.01 -16.89 -11.96
CA ASN A 253 26.62 -16.07 -10.90
C ASN A 253 27.47 -14.93 -11.50
N GLU A 254 26.85 -14.13 -12.36
CA GLU A 254 27.51 -13.02 -13.04
C GLU A 254 27.88 -11.91 -12.06
N LYS A 255 28.98 -11.24 -12.36
CA LYS A 255 29.46 -10.12 -11.53
C LYS A 255 28.58 -8.89 -11.67
N SER A 256 27.95 -8.71 -12.82
CA SER A 256 27.27 -7.48 -13.22
C SER A 256 25.78 -7.45 -12.83
N LYS A 257 25.17 -6.29 -13.05
CA LYS A 257 23.72 -6.06 -12.99
C LYS A 257 23.19 -5.38 -14.27
N ALA A 258 24.03 -5.37 -15.31
CA ALA A 258 23.81 -4.62 -16.54
C ALA A 258 22.97 -5.45 -17.53
N LYS A 259 21.88 -4.85 -18.01
CA LYS A 259 20.99 -5.46 -19.01
C LYS A 259 20.67 -4.48 -20.13
N GLY A 260 20.68 -4.96 -21.37
CA GLY A 260 20.44 -4.12 -22.54
C GLY A 260 20.72 -4.81 -23.87
N VAL A 261 20.44 -4.07 -24.94
CA VAL A 261 20.62 -4.49 -26.34
C VAL A 261 21.18 -3.33 -27.14
N LEU A 262 22.20 -3.58 -27.95
CA LEU A 262 22.58 -2.74 -29.07
C LEU A 262 21.90 -3.28 -30.33
N LEU A 263 21.24 -2.40 -31.07
CA LEU A 263 20.70 -2.65 -32.41
C LEU A 263 21.49 -1.78 -33.39
N VAL A 264 21.94 -2.33 -34.51
CA VAL A 264 22.73 -1.62 -35.53
C VAL A 264 22.23 -2.03 -36.91
N HIS A 265 21.87 -1.07 -37.75
CA HIS A 265 21.49 -1.37 -39.14
C HIS A 265 22.74 -1.74 -39.95
N SER A 266 22.63 -2.79 -40.76
CA SER A 266 23.59 -3.21 -41.78
C SER A 266 23.96 -2.05 -42.74
N GLY A 267 23.08 -1.77 -43.71
CA GLY A 267 23.34 -0.91 -44.85
C GLY A 267 23.07 0.58 -44.65
N ALA A 268 22.17 0.99 -43.76
CA ALA A 268 21.88 2.41 -43.56
C ALA A 268 22.95 3.10 -42.69
N ASP A 269 23.47 4.23 -43.15
CA ASP A 269 24.49 4.98 -42.42
C ASP A 269 23.94 5.72 -41.20
N ASP A 270 24.75 5.77 -40.15
CA ASP A 270 24.41 6.37 -38.85
C ASP A 270 23.09 5.92 -38.22
N GLU A 271 22.76 4.63 -38.39
CA GLU A 271 21.56 3.99 -37.83
C GLU A 271 21.94 2.92 -36.78
N ALA A 272 21.83 3.28 -35.50
CA ALA A 272 21.92 2.36 -34.37
C ALA A 272 20.99 2.80 -33.22
N ALA A 273 20.72 1.89 -32.30
CA ALA A 273 20.02 2.18 -31.05
C ALA A 273 20.65 1.42 -29.87
N TRP A 274 20.63 2.04 -28.69
CA TRP A 274 21.02 1.41 -27.43
C TRP A 274 19.83 1.38 -26.48
N PHE A 275 19.37 0.18 -26.16
CA PHE A 275 18.29 -0.12 -25.23
C PHE A 275 18.87 -0.62 -23.91
N VAL A 276 18.46 -0.06 -22.78
CA VAL A 276 18.92 -0.41 -21.43
C VAL A 276 17.70 -0.66 -20.55
N HIS A 277 17.71 -1.72 -19.73
CA HIS A 277 16.59 -2.06 -18.86
C HIS A 277 17.01 -2.61 -17.50
N THR A 278 16.03 -2.77 -16.62
CA THR A 278 16.19 -3.25 -15.23
C THR A 278 15.57 -4.62 -14.99
N VAL A 279 14.75 -5.12 -15.92
CA VAL A 279 13.95 -6.36 -15.80
C VAL A 279 14.83 -7.61 -15.95
N PRO A 280 14.89 -8.54 -14.97
CA PRO A 280 15.47 -9.87 -15.14
C PRO A 280 14.56 -10.79 -15.97
N LYS A 281 15.14 -11.79 -16.65
CA LYS A 281 14.46 -12.73 -17.57
C LYS A 281 13.73 -12.05 -18.73
N PHE A 282 14.29 -10.93 -19.17
CA PHE A 282 13.85 -10.13 -20.33
C PHE A 282 15.10 -9.82 -21.17
N LEU A 283 15.11 -9.89 -22.51
CA LEU A 283 14.09 -10.35 -23.47
C LEU A 283 14.70 -11.47 -24.33
N ALA A 284 13.89 -12.37 -24.88
CA ALA A 284 14.39 -13.50 -25.65
C ALA A 284 14.69 -13.10 -27.10
N HIS A 285 15.96 -13.14 -27.51
CA HIS A 285 16.37 -12.97 -28.91
C HIS A 285 15.73 -14.07 -29.77
N LEU A 286 14.98 -13.67 -30.80
CA LEU A 286 14.17 -14.56 -31.66
C LEU A 286 13.15 -15.45 -30.91
N GLY A 287 12.80 -15.10 -29.67
CA GLY A 287 11.90 -15.89 -28.81
C GLY A 287 10.50 -15.30 -28.63
N GLY A 288 10.12 -14.31 -29.46
CA GLY A 288 8.88 -13.54 -29.29
C GLY A 288 8.92 -12.55 -28.11
N TYR A 289 7.85 -11.76 -27.97
CA TYR A 289 7.71 -10.87 -26.83
C TYR A 289 7.14 -11.62 -25.61
N SER A 290 7.74 -11.43 -24.43
CA SER A 290 7.26 -12.02 -23.19
C SER A 290 7.60 -11.14 -21.98
N TRP A 291 6.64 -11.00 -21.05
CA TRP A 291 6.79 -10.23 -19.83
C TRP A 291 6.94 -11.13 -18.59
N PRO A 292 8.03 -11.02 -17.82
CA PRO A 292 8.23 -11.78 -16.59
C PRO A 292 7.19 -11.43 -15.52
N ALA A 293 6.16 -12.27 -15.35
CA ALA A 293 5.04 -12.02 -14.44
C ALA A 293 5.43 -11.79 -12.97
N ALA A 294 6.59 -12.30 -12.52
CA ALA A 294 7.15 -12.06 -11.19
C ALA A 294 7.64 -10.60 -10.97
N GLU A 295 7.89 -9.86 -12.05
CA GLU A 295 8.40 -8.48 -12.03
C GLU A 295 7.27 -7.44 -12.10
N THR A 296 6.03 -7.86 -12.41
CA THR A 296 4.81 -7.00 -12.40
C THR A 296 4.55 -6.30 -11.07
N ALA A 297 5.04 -6.87 -9.95
CA ALA A 297 4.89 -6.30 -8.61
C ALA A 297 6.03 -5.31 -8.24
N LYS A 298 6.83 -4.86 -9.21
CA LYS A 298 8.00 -3.99 -9.00
C LYS A 298 8.04 -2.85 -10.01
N GLY A 299 8.52 -1.69 -9.56
CA GLY A 299 8.92 -0.60 -10.44
C GLY A 299 10.08 -1.04 -11.35
N HIS A 300 9.93 -0.83 -12.65
CA HIS A 300 10.94 -1.10 -13.66
C HIS A 300 11.01 0.06 -14.66
N MET A 301 12.20 0.30 -15.18
CA MET A 301 12.49 1.40 -16.11
C MET A 301 13.38 0.92 -17.25
N PHE A 302 13.19 1.60 -18.38
CA PHE A 302 13.79 1.36 -19.67
C PHE A 302 14.32 2.68 -20.21
N LEU A 303 15.38 2.63 -21.00
CA LEU A 303 15.95 3.77 -21.70
C LEU A 303 16.29 3.31 -23.13
N CYS A 304 15.83 4.04 -24.13
CA CYS A 304 16.22 3.83 -25.53
C CYS A 304 16.88 5.10 -26.06
N LEU A 305 18.08 4.96 -26.63
CA LEU A 305 18.84 6.05 -27.22
C LEU A 305 19.06 5.75 -28.70
N SER A 306 18.65 6.67 -29.58
CA SER A 306 18.98 6.61 -31.01
C SER A 306 20.38 7.17 -31.26
N LEU A 307 21.24 6.39 -31.92
CA LEU A 307 22.68 6.62 -32.04
C LEU A 307 23.13 6.69 -33.50
N ARG A 308 24.18 7.49 -33.72
CA ARG A 308 25.05 7.43 -34.90
C ARG A 308 26.02 6.25 -34.76
N LYS A 309 26.45 5.65 -35.88
CA LYS A 309 27.40 4.52 -35.89
C LYS A 309 28.76 4.94 -35.33
N THR A 310 29.14 6.20 -35.51
CA THR A 310 30.33 6.83 -34.89
C THR A 310 30.40 6.65 -33.37
N ASN A 311 29.26 6.65 -32.67
CA ASN A 311 29.20 6.52 -31.21
C ASN A 311 29.37 5.07 -30.70
N LEU A 312 29.37 4.06 -31.59
CA LEU A 312 29.36 2.64 -31.19
C LEU A 312 30.59 2.23 -30.37
N ASN A 313 31.78 2.74 -30.70
CA ASN A 313 32.99 2.45 -29.91
C ASN A 313 32.87 3.02 -28.48
N SER A 314 32.39 4.25 -28.34
CA SER A 314 32.20 4.92 -27.05
C SER A 314 31.20 4.19 -26.15
N VAL A 315 30.08 3.76 -26.74
CA VAL A 315 29.05 2.97 -26.03
C VAL A 315 29.55 1.57 -25.71
N ALA A 316 30.18 0.87 -26.67
CA ALA A 316 30.72 -0.47 -26.43
C ALA A 316 31.77 -0.48 -25.33
N LYS A 317 32.68 0.50 -25.29
CA LYS A 317 33.69 0.65 -24.22
C LYS A 317 33.02 0.91 -22.86
N ALA A 318 32.02 1.79 -22.80
CA ALA A 318 31.24 2.01 -21.58
C ALA A 318 30.47 0.76 -21.12
N ILE A 319 30.07 -0.13 -22.03
CA ILE A 319 29.47 -1.45 -21.72
C ILE A 319 30.52 -2.46 -21.26
N ARG A 320 31.68 -2.59 -21.93
CA ARG A 320 32.78 -3.52 -21.55
C ARG A 320 33.20 -3.38 -20.10
N TYR A 321 33.30 -2.13 -19.62
CA TYR A 321 33.71 -1.82 -18.26
C TYR A 321 32.68 -2.29 -17.20
N GLN A 322 31.48 -2.71 -17.58
CA GLN A 322 30.45 -3.23 -16.67
C GLN A 322 30.61 -4.74 -16.40
N GLU A 323 31.60 -5.41 -17.01
CA GLU A 323 31.76 -6.88 -17.03
C GLU A 323 30.46 -7.64 -17.33
N PRO A 324 29.69 -7.30 -18.40
CA PRO A 324 28.39 -7.89 -18.66
C PRO A 324 28.49 -9.26 -19.38
N TYR A 325 27.52 -10.13 -19.14
CA TYR A 325 27.37 -11.38 -19.89
C TYR A 325 26.61 -11.14 -21.19
N ILE A 326 27.21 -11.51 -22.33
CA ILE A 326 26.60 -11.42 -23.67
C ILE A 326 25.84 -12.72 -23.94
N TYR A 327 24.52 -12.64 -24.19
CA TYR A 327 23.67 -13.81 -24.42
C TYR A 327 23.18 -13.95 -25.88
N ALA A 328 23.27 -12.89 -26.69
CA ALA A 328 23.07 -12.95 -28.13
C ALA A 328 23.99 -11.96 -28.84
N ASN A 329 24.54 -12.35 -30.00
CA ASN A 329 25.39 -11.53 -30.85
C ASN A 329 25.33 -12.04 -32.29
N ASN A 330 25.02 -11.18 -33.26
CA ASN A 330 25.13 -11.50 -34.70
C ASN A 330 25.82 -10.38 -35.51
N LEU A 331 26.64 -9.55 -34.85
CA LEU A 331 27.34 -8.43 -35.48
C LEU A 331 28.34 -8.92 -36.55
N PRO A 332 28.29 -8.41 -37.80
CA PRO A 332 29.11 -8.90 -38.91
C PRO A 332 30.56 -8.43 -38.80
N ALA A 333 31.49 -9.24 -39.35
CA ALA A 333 32.93 -8.99 -39.28
C ALA A 333 33.34 -7.60 -39.81
N ALA A 334 32.71 -7.10 -40.88
CA ALA A 334 32.98 -5.77 -41.43
C ALA A 334 32.74 -4.65 -40.38
N LEU A 335 31.62 -4.72 -39.65
CA LEU A 335 31.29 -3.77 -38.58
C LEU A 335 32.25 -3.91 -37.39
N LEU A 336 32.64 -5.13 -37.04
CA LEU A 336 33.60 -5.43 -35.96
C LEU A 336 35.05 -5.08 -36.31
N ASN A 337 35.37 -4.88 -37.59
CA ASN A 337 36.68 -4.39 -38.05
C ASN A 337 36.73 -2.85 -38.02
N LEU A 338 35.62 -2.18 -38.34
CA LEU A 338 35.48 -0.72 -38.22
C LEU A 338 35.43 -0.23 -36.76
N HIS A 339 34.78 -1.02 -35.88
CA HIS A 339 34.56 -0.65 -34.48
C HIS A 339 35.34 -1.57 -33.53
N ASN A 340 36.60 -1.23 -33.27
CA ASN A 340 37.51 -2.00 -32.41
C ASN A 340 36.96 -2.28 -30.99
N GLU A 341 36.30 -1.31 -30.35
CA GLU A 341 35.73 -1.49 -29.01
C GLU A 341 34.45 -2.33 -29.02
N LEU A 342 33.69 -2.30 -30.12
CA LEU A 342 32.58 -3.21 -30.36
C LEU A 342 33.07 -4.64 -30.63
N SER A 343 34.17 -4.79 -31.39
CA SER A 343 34.94 -6.04 -31.54
C SER A 343 35.36 -6.61 -30.20
N ASN A 344 35.94 -5.76 -29.34
CA ASN A 344 36.41 -6.14 -28.01
C ASN A 344 35.26 -6.51 -27.06
N LEU A 345 34.09 -5.89 -27.19
CA LEU A 345 32.88 -6.26 -26.45
C LEU A 345 32.34 -7.63 -26.92
N ALA A 346 32.13 -7.80 -28.22
CA ALA A 346 31.61 -9.01 -28.83
C ALA A 346 32.50 -10.24 -28.57
N LYS A 347 33.82 -10.04 -28.46
CA LYS A 347 34.83 -11.09 -28.16
C LYS A 347 35.13 -11.25 -26.66
N GLY A 348 34.45 -10.53 -25.77
CA GLY A 348 34.64 -10.65 -24.31
C GLY A 348 36.03 -10.22 -23.79
N VAL A 349 36.72 -9.32 -24.50
CA VAL A 349 38.11 -8.92 -24.20
C VAL A 349 38.17 -8.18 -22.86
N GLN A 350 38.82 -8.77 -21.88
CA GLN A 350 38.89 -8.30 -20.49
C GLN A 350 39.62 -6.96 -20.32
N ILE A 351 39.13 -6.09 -19.43
CA ILE A 351 39.85 -4.88 -19.01
C ILE A 351 40.95 -5.26 -17.99
N ARG A 352 42.21 -5.12 -18.41
CA ARG A 352 43.39 -5.48 -17.60
C ARG A 352 44.23 -4.28 -17.13
N VAL A 353 44.21 -3.18 -17.88
CA VAL A 353 44.99 -1.96 -17.63
C VAL A 353 44.11 -0.89 -16.98
N THR A 354 44.73 0.04 -16.24
CA THR A 354 44.09 1.23 -15.65
C THR A 354 43.86 2.35 -16.68
N PRO A 355 42.91 3.30 -16.45
CA PRO A 355 41.98 3.38 -15.31
C PRO A 355 40.88 2.31 -15.37
N PHE A 356 40.36 1.89 -14.22
CA PHE A 356 39.23 0.94 -14.14
C PHE A 356 37.85 1.64 -14.16
N LEU A 357 37.81 2.87 -14.68
CA LEU A 357 36.62 3.71 -14.88
C LEU A 357 36.65 4.25 -16.30
N GLU A 358 35.55 4.06 -17.03
CA GLU A 358 35.31 4.64 -18.35
C GLU A 358 34.34 5.81 -18.23
N HIS A 359 34.57 6.86 -19.00
CA HIS A 359 33.66 7.98 -19.20
C HIS A 359 33.64 8.39 -20.67
N ALA A 360 32.48 8.27 -21.30
CA ALA A 360 32.23 8.74 -22.66
C ALA A 360 31.19 9.87 -22.64
N LYS A 361 31.39 10.89 -23.51
CA LYS A 361 30.33 11.83 -23.89
C LYS A 361 29.97 11.62 -25.37
N PHE A 362 28.69 11.72 -25.70
CA PHE A 362 28.21 11.74 -27.08
C PHE A 362 26.80 12.37 -27.14
N THR A 363 26.36 12.72 -28.35
CA THR A 363 25.01 13.24 -28.59
C THR A 363 24.19 12.23 -29.40
N THR A 364 22.89 12.10 -29.12
CA THR A 364 21.97 11.21 -29.86
C THR A 364 21.60 11.79 -31.23
N LYS A 365 20.94 10.99 -32.10
CA LYS A 365 20.33 11.53 -33.34
C LYS A 365 19.30 12.64 -33.05
N ALA A 366 18.65 12.60 -31.87
CA ALA A 366 17.70 13.60 -31.38
C ALA A 366 18.35 14.74 -30.55
N ALA A 367 19.62 15.07 -30.81
CA ALA A 367 20.36 16.18 -30.20
C ALA A 367 20.48 16.18 -28.65
N ALA A 368 20.19 15.07 -27.97
CA ALA A 368 20.31 14.97 -26.52
C ALA A 368 21.73 14.58 -26.10
N ASN A 369 22.31 15.32 -25.14
CA ASN A 369 23.64 15.06 -24.61
C ASN A 369 23.63 13.88 -23.61
N ILE A 370 24.53 12.93 -23.82
CA ILE A 370 24.69 11.72 -23.00
C ILE A 370 26.09 11.69 -22.37
N GLU A 371 26.16 11.44 -21.06
CA GLU A 371 27.38 10.98 -20.40
C GLU A 371 27.22 9.52 -19.95
N ALA A 372 27.97 8.61 -20.57
CA ALA A 372 27.95 7.19 -20.26
C ALA A 372 29.19 6.81 -19.44
N PHE A 373 28.98 6.08 -18.34
CA PHE A 373 30.01 5.68 -17.39
C PHE A 373 30.05 4.15 -17.27
N GLY A 374 31.25 3.59 -17.35
CA GLY A 374 31.51 2.19 -17.06
C GLY A 374 32.41 2.03 -15.83
N LYS A 375 32.03 1.17 -14.89
CA LYS A 375 32.77 0.92 -13.64
C LYS A 375 33.13 -0.55 -13.52
N HIS A 376 34.41 -0.88 -13.63
CA HIS A 376 34.91 -2.26 -13.52
C HIS A 376 35.06 -2.69 -12.05
N THR A 377 35.01 -3.99 -11.74
CA THR A 377 35.17 -4.53 -10.37
C THR A 377 36.39 -3.96 -9.64
N LYS A 378 37.54 -3.95 -10.36
CA LYS A 378 38.85 -3.45 -9.89
C LYS A 378 38.90 -1.95 -9.59
N SER A 379 37.85 -1.17 -9.88
CA SER A 379 37.81 0.27 -9.55
C SER A 379 37.68 0.56 -8.06
N PHE A 380 37.05 -0.34 -7.30
CA PHE A 380 36.63 -0.14 -5.90
C PHE A 380 35.85 1.18 -5.66
N ALA A 381 35.27 1.76 -6.72
CA ALA A 381 34.67 3.07 -6.70
C ALA A 381 33.19 3.01 -6.30
N ASP A 382 32.74 4.04 -5.58
CA ASP A 382 31.33 4.30 -5.32
C ASP A 382 30.75 5.07 -6.51
N MET A 383 29.75 4.50 -7.19
CA MET A 383 29.17 5.10 -8.40
C MET A 383 28.65 6.52 -8.12
N TYR A 384 28.01 6.73 -6.98
CA TYR A 384 27.38 8.01 -6.66
C TYR A 384 28.39 8.98 -6.04
N ALA A 385 29.12 8.55 -5.01
CA ALA A 385 29.96 9.42 -4.20
C ALA A 385 31.38 9.65 -4.77
N ARG A 386 31.89 8.78 -5.66
CA ARG A 386 33.22 8.90 -6.27
C ARG A 386 33.23 9.09 -7.78
N VAL A 387 32.25 8.54 -8.51
CA VAL A 387 32.14 8.75 -9.97
C VAL A 387 31.27 9.97 -10.25
N LEU A 388 29.95 9.86 -10.08
CA LEU A 388 28.98 10.89 -10.49
C LEU A 388 29.21 12.24 -9.79
N LYS A 389 29.24 12.27 -8.44
CA LYS A 389 29.37 13.54 -7.70
C LYS A 389 30.65 14.31 -8.01
N ASN A 390 31.75 13.59 -8.22
CA ASN A 390 33.04 14.20 -8.55
C ASN A 390 33.09 14.67 -10.01
N LYS A 391 32.48 13.91 -10.94
CA LYS A 391 32.45 14.27 -12.36
C LYS A 391 31.57 15.49 -12.63
N PHE A 392 30.37 15.53 -12.06
CA PHE A 392 29.41 16.61 -12.29
C PHE A 392 29.67 17.84 -11.43
N ALA A 393 30.46 17.72 -10.36
CA ALA A 393 30.72 18.80 -9.40
C ALA A 393 29.42 19.51 -8.98
N ALA A 394 28.48 18.72 -8.45
CA ALA A 394 27.11 19.14 -8.20
C ALA A 394 26.47 18.35 -7.04
N ASN A 395 25.37 18.89 -6.49
CA ASN A 395 24.55 18.16 -5.54
C ASN A 395 23.79 17.03 -6.27
N ILE A 396 23.66 15.87 -5.61
CA ILE A 396 22.98 14.71 -6.21
C ILE A 396 21.92 14.15 -5.25
N ARG A 397 20.70 13.97 -5.76
CA ARG A 397 19.60 13.25 -5.12
C ARG A 397 19.51 11.84 -5.71
N ILE A 398 19.55 10.79 -4.87
CA ILE A 398 19.62 9.39 -5.32
C ILE A 398 18.39 8.56 -4.95
N TRP A 399 17.88 7.81 -5.92
CA TRP A 399 16.84 6.80 -5.79
C TRP A 399 17.47 5.43 -6.09
N ALA A 400 17.96 4.75 -5.05
CA ALA A 400 18.52 3.40 -5.15
C ALA A 400 18.42 2.64 -3.81
N PRO A 401 18.36 1.29 -3.81
CA PRO A 401 18.51 0.49 -2.59
C PRO A 401 19.80 0.87 -1.84
N SER A 402 19.76 0.97 -0.50
CA SER A 402 20.92 1.41 0.29
C SER A 402 21.05 0.66 1.62
N ASP A 403 22.29 0.56 2.13
CA ASP A 403 22.55 -0.02 3.46
C ASP A 403 22.61 1.07 4.56
N THR A 404 22.72 0.64 5.82
CA THR A 404 22.75 1.53 7.01
C THR A 404 24.06 2.31 7.16
N ARG A 405 25.13 1.90 6.48
CA ARG A 405 26.44 2.57 6.47
C ARG A 405 26.49 3.65 5.38
N SER A 406 25.83 3.42 4.25
CA SER A 406 25.60 4.37 3.16
C SER A 406 24.63 5.50 3.57
N LYS A 407 25.15 6.44 4.38
CA LYS A 407 24.45 7.65 4.83
C LYS A 407 24.51 8.76 3.77
N SER A 408 23.54 9.68 3.80
CA SER A 408 23.61 10.92 3.00
C SER A 408 24.84 11.75 3.41
N ILE A 409 25.51 12.36 2.43
CA ILE A 409 26.66 13.26 2.63
C ILE A 409 26.12 14.69 2.60
N CYS A 410 25.94 15.30 3.77
CA CYS A 410 25.37 16.65 3.91
C CYS A 410 26.41 17.74 4.25
N LYS A 411 27.71 17.42 4.17
CA LYS A 411 28.83 18.34 4.45
C LYS A 411 29.82 18.38 3.28
N GLY A 412 30.53 19.50 3.14
CA GLY A 412 31.39 19.79 1.99
C GLY A 412 30.64 20.47 0.84
N GLN A 413 31.38 20.90 -0.18
CA GLN A 413 30.88 21.70 -1.32
C GLN A 413 29.71 21.05 -2.07
N TYR A 414 29.73 19.73 -2.23
CA TYR A 414 28.71 18.97 -2.97
C TYR A 414 28.12 17.84 -2.13
N GLN A 415 26.79 17.87 -1.99
CA GLN A 415 26.00 16.98 -1.16
C GLN A 415 25.52 15.75 -1.94
N LEU A 416 25.28 14.65 -1.23
CA LEU A 416 24.69 13.43 -1.76
C LEU A 416 23.52 13.01 -0.85
N ARG A 417 22.28 13.17 -1.31
CA ARG A 417 21.06 12.96 -0.51
C ARG A 417 20.26 11.77 -1.01
N LYS A 418 19.90 10.83 -0.13
CA LYS A 418 18.93 9.77 -0.45
C LYS A 418 17.53 10.37 -0.56
N ILE A 419 16.81 10.07 -1.64
CA ILE A 419 15.38 10.41 -1.78
C ILE A 419 14.58 9.53 -0.82
N ALA A 420 13.64 10.14 -0.10
CA ALA A 420 12.78 9.48 0.87
C ALA A 420 11.93 8.37 0.23
N SER A 421 11.67 7.28 0.95
CA SER A 421 10.70 6.26 0.54
C SER A 421 9.40 6.48 1.33
N PRO A 422 8.22 6.48 0.69
CA PRO A 422 7.99 6.42 -0.77
C PRO A 422 8.05 7.81 -1.45
N MET A 423 8.01 7.84 -2.78
CA MET A 423 7.90 9.05 -3.63
C MET A 423 6.62 9.02 -4.47
N GLN A 424 6.23 10.15 -5.08
CA GLN A 424 5.24 10.19 -6.17
C GLN A 424 5.97 10.26 -7.51
N PHE A 425 5.70 9.35 -8.44
CA PHE A 425 6.42 9.24 -9.72
C PHE A 425 5.45 8.80 -10.82
N ALA A 426 5.40 9.54 -11.95
CA ALA A 426 4.44 9.28 -13.04
C ALA A 426 2.97 9.11 -12.56
N GLY A 427 2.52 9.94 -11.61
CA GLY A 427 1.18 9.87 -11.02
C GLY A 427 0.94 8.69 -10.05
N SER A 428 1.94 7.82 -9.83
CA SER A 428 1.85 6.66 -8.94
C SER A 428 2.81 6.78 -7.76
N GLN A 429 2.40 6.32 -6.58
CA GLN A 429 3.29 6.28 -5.42
C GLN A 429 4.21 5.07 -5.48
N VAL A 430 5.53 5.29 -5.45
CA VAL A 430 6.54 4.22 -5.57
C VAL A 430 7.35 4.13 -4.28
N SER A 431 7.51 2.92 -3.75
CA SER A 431 8.37 2.64 -2.58
C SER A 431 9.71 2.04 -3.00
N ARG A 432 10.77 2.42 -2.30
CA ARG A 432 12.16 1.92 -2.43
C ARG A 432 12.27 0.39 -2.41
N GLU A 433 11.34 -0.26 -1.71
CA GLU A 433 11.28 -1.69 -1.47
C GLU A 433 10.55 -2.47 -2.57
N ALA A 434 9.72 -1.78 -3.37
CA ALA A 434 8.96 -2.34 -4.49
C ALA A 434 9.43 -1.73 -5.83
N ASP A 435 10.70 -1.35 -5.94
CA ASP A 435 11.27 -0.70 -7.12
C ASP A 435 12.66 -1.25 -7.43
N SER A 436 12.81 -1.81 -8.64
CA SER A 436 14.05 -2.36 -9.18
C SER A 436 14.92 -1.31 -9.88
N THR A 437 14.46 -0.07 -10.01
CA THR A 437 15.22 1.01 -10.63
C THR A 437 16.32 1.54 -9.73
N ARG A 438 17.38 2.06 -10.35
CA ARG A 438 18.34 2.94 -9.69
C ARG A 438 18.54 4.16 -10.58
N TRP A 439 18.42 5.35 -10.00
CA TRP A 439 18.67 6.60 -10.68
C TRP A 439 19.11 7.71 -9.74
N ALA A 440 19.63 8.79 -10.31
CA ALA A 440 20.09 9.97 -9.61
C ALA A 440 19.76 11.24 -10.39
N VAL A 441 19.31 12.29 -9.70
CA VAL A 441 19.11 13.64 -10.23
C VAL A 441 20.30 14.50 -9.81
N VAL A 442 20.87 15.22 -10.76
CA VAL A 442 22.05 16.08 -10.58
C VAL A 442 21.61 17.54 -10.57
N ASP A 443 21.47 18.10 -9.38
CA ASP A 443 20.85 19.40 -9.16
C ASP A 443 21.72 20.53 -9.75
N GLY A 444 21.10 21.43 -10.51
CA GLY A 444 21.81 22.53 -11.20
C GLY A 444 22.61 22.12 -12.45
N LYS A 445 22.44 20.88 -12.94
CA LYS A 445 23.05 20.36 -14.19
C LYS A 445 22.02 19.82 -15.19
N ASN A 446 20.73 20.03 -14.96
CA ASN A 446 19.63 19.53 -15.80
C ASN A 446 19.75 18.03 -16.17
N THR A 447 20.37 17.22 -15.30
CA THR A 447 20.86 15.88 -15.66
C THR A 447 20.21 14.79 -14.80
N VAL A 448 19.76 13.71 -15.45
CA VAL A 448 19.23 12.50 -14.82
C VAL A 448 20.08 11.30 -15.22
N CYS A 449 20.64 10.61 -14.23
CA CYS A 449 21.50 9.43 -14.39
C CYS A 449 20.77 8.14 -14.04
N PHE A 450 20.63 7.24 -15.01
CA PHE A 450 20.13 5.88 -14.86
C PHE A 450 21.31 4.98 -14.46
N THR A 451 21.21 4.15 -13.43
CA THR A 451 22.36 3.40 -12.88
C THR A 451 22.05 1.92 -12.64
N THR A 452 23.10 1.08 -12.53
CA THR A 452 22.94 -0.35 -12.20
C THR A 452 23.41 -0.73 -10.80
N ASN A 453 24.22 0.12 -10.13
CA ASN A 453 24.69 -0.14 -8.77
C ASN A 453 23.70 0.35 -7.71
N ASP A 454 23.54 -0.42 -6.63
CA ASP A 454 22.90 0.04 -5.40
C ASP A 454 23.80 1.06 -4.68
N TYR A 455 23.25 1.82 -3.73
CA TYR A 455 24.05 2.67 -2.84
C TYR A 455 24.40 1.92 -1.55
N LYS A 456 25.21 0.87 -1.66
CA LYS A 456 25.64 -0.02 -0.55
C LYS A 456 27.17 -0.14 -0.54
N VAL A 457 27.77 -0.36 0.63
CA VAL A 457 29.25 -0.40 0.76
C VAL A 457 29.88 -1.52 -0.09
N GLY A 458 29.19 -2.65 -0.28
CA GLY A 458 29.66 -3.76 -1.10
C GLY A 458 29.73 -3.46 -2.61
N GLU A 459 28.90 -2.54 -3.11
CA GLU A 459 28.78 -2.20 -4.54
C GLU A 459 30.04 -1.55 -5.11
N LYS A 460 30.96 -1.13 -4.24
CA LYS A 460 32.32 -0.71 -4.63
C LYS A 460 33.04 -1.80 -5.43
N LYS A 461 32.89 -3.07 -5.03
CA LYS A 461 33.49 -4.25 -5.70
C LYS A 461 32.66 -4.79 -6.87
N ILE A 462 31.37 -4.46 -6.93
CA ILE A 462 30.47 -4.85 -8.03
C ILE A 462 30.71 -3.89 -9.20
N PRO A 463 30.81 -4.36 -10.46
CA PRO A 463 30.91 -3.49 -11.62
C PRO A 463 29.56 -2.81 -11.88
N GLY A 464 29.48 -1.86 -12.81
CA GLY A 464 28.20 -1.24 -13.15
C GLY A 464 28.31 0.02 -13.99
N ALA A 465 27.16 0.68 -14.16
CA ALA A 465 26.97 1.74 -15.13
C ALA A 465 26.32 2.99 -14.52
N ALA A 466 26.54 4.10 -15.19
CA ALA A 466 25.60 5.21 -15.22
C ALA A 466 25.40 5.71 -16.66
N VAL A 467 24.16 5.98 -17.06
CA VAL A 467 23.85 6.67 -18.32
C VAL A 467 23.09 7.94 -17.96
N CYS A 468 23.73 9.07 -18.14
CA CYS A 468 23.25 10.38 -17.73
C CYS A 468 22.76 11.18 -18.95
N LEU A 469 21.50 11.62 -18.91
CA LEU A 469 20.89 12.47 -19.92
C LEU A 469 20.80 13.89 -19.39
N GLU A 470 21.38 14.85 -20.12
CA GLU A 470 21.20 16.28 -19.88
C GLU A 470 19.96 16.76 -20.67
N ASN A 471 18.87 17.03 -19.97
CA ASN A 471 17.65 17.63 -20.51
C ASN A 471 16.82 18.26 -19.38
N ALA A 472 16.47 19.56 -19.52
CA ALA A 472 15.76 20.30 -18.48
C ALA A 472 14.34 19.75 -18.18
N GLY A 473 13.62 19.27 -19.20
CA GLY A 473 12.28 18.68 -19.03
C GLY A 473 12.33 17.34 -18.29
N LEU A 474 13.23 16.43 -18.70
CA LEU A 474 13.47 15.15 -18.02
C LEU A 474 13.92 15.38 -16.57
N TYR A 475 14.85 16.32 -16.36
CA TYR A 475 15.29 16.74 -15.04
C TYR A 475 14.12 17.24 -14.20
N ASN A 476 13.24 18.09 -14.73
CA ASN A 476 12.07 18.57 -14.00
C ASN A 476 11.11 17.44 -13.64
N ALA A 477 10.82 16.50 -14.55
CA ALA A 477 9.94 15.36 -14.28
C ALA A 477 10.47 14.47 -13.13
N PHE A 478 11.76 14.16 -13.11
CA PHE A 478 12.39 13.39 -12.03
C PHE A 478 12.63 14.22 -10.76
N SER A 479 12.92 15.51 -10.90
CA SER A 479 13.15 16.45 -9.78
C SER A 479 11.89 16.65 -8.96
N THR A 480 10.74 16.86 -9.62
CA THR A 480 9.41 16.97 -9.00
C THR A 480 9.00 15.68 -8.32
N ALA A 481 9.27 14.52 -8.94
CA ALA A 481 9.04 13.22 -8.30
C ALA A 481 9.92 13.00 -7.04
N ALA A 482 11.07 13.68 -6.98
CA ALA A 482 11.96 13.74 -5.82
C ALA A 482 11.69 14.93 -4.88
N LEU A 483 10.50 15.54 -4.95
CA LEU A 483 9.91 16.45 -3.95
C LEU A 483 8.75 15.77 -3.20
N THR A 484 8.20 16.41 -2.17
CA THR A 484 7.14 15.86 -1.31
C THR A 484 6.17 16.94 -0.81
N GLU A 485 4.97 17.13 -1.40
CA GLU A 485 3.84 17.83 -0.73
C GLU A 485 2.43 17.66 -1.39
N ILE A 486 1.44 18.49 -1.01
CA ILE A 486 -0.02 18.24 -0.82
C ILE A 486 -0.96 18.72 -1.96
N ILE A 487 -2.18 18.14 -2.12
CA ILE A 487 -3.28 18.54 -3.07
C ILE A 487 -4.71 18.40 -2.44
N VAL A 488 -5.75 19.09 -2.96
CA VAL A 488 -7.13 19.30 -2.40
C VAL A 488 -8.24 19.34 -3.51
N ILE A 489 -9.49 18.83 -3.28
CA ILE A 489 -10.83 19.10 -3.95
C ILE A 489 -11.93 18.09 -3.41
N LEU A 490 -13.30 18.22 -3.27
CA LEU A 490 -14.44 19.18 -3.50
C LEU A 490 -15.47 18.76 -4.62
N VAL A 491 -16.84 18.78 -4.61
CA VAL A 491 -18.03 18.67 -3.66
C VAL A 491 -19.31 18.20 -4.47
N LEU A 492 -20.49 17.94 -3.81
CA LEU A 492 -21.92 17.84 -4.29
C LEU A 492 -22.50 16.45 -4.72
N SER A 493 -23.12 15.65 -3.82
CA SER A 493 -24.61 15.57 -3.53
C SER A 493 -25.39 14.48 -4.34
N LYS A 494 -26.66 14.04 -4.11
CA LYS A 494 -27.75 14.39 -3.15
C LYS A 494 -28.83 13.25 -3.03
N SER A 495 -29.27 12.83 -1.83
CA SER A 495 -30.55 12.09 -1.48
C SER A 495 -30.83 10.69 -2.12
N CYS A 496 -31.72 9.76 -1.70
CA CYS A 496 -32.45 9.33 -0.46
C CYS A 496 -32.77 7.79 -0.61
N THR A 497 -33.29 6.93 0.29
CA THR A 497 -34.04 6.99 1.59
C THR A 497 -33.66 5.80 2.54
N ALA A 498 -34.58 5.15 3.31
CA ALA A 498 -34.27 4.32 4.51
C ALA A 498 -35.11 3.02 4.76
N GLN A 499 -34.56 2.04 5.51
CA GLN A 499 -35.32 0.91 6.14
C GLN A 499 -34.48 0.11 7.20
N VAL A 500 -35.13 -0.42 8.26
CA VAL A 500 -34.60 -0.94 9.56
C VAL A 500 -33.56 -2.08 9.53
N ALA A 501 -32.75 -2.21 10.60
CA ALA A 501 -31.53 -3.03 10.67
C ALA A 501 -31.71 -4.57 10.70
N SER A 502 -31.36 -5.21 9.59
CA SER A 502 -30.23 -6.14 9.63
C SER A 502 -28.99 -5.39 9.13
N CYS A 503 -27.76 -5.91 9.26
CA CYS A 503 -26.64 -5.24 8.57
C CYS A 503 -26.91 -5.30 7.05
N LYS A 504 -26.96 -4.13 6.42
CA LYS A 504 -27.40 -3.94 5.04
C LYS A 504 -26.25 -3.33 4.25
N ASP A 505 -25.82 -4.03 3.22
CA ASP A 505 -24.88 -3.48 2.25
C ASP A 505 -25.58 -2.45 1.36
N ASP A 506 -24.86 -1.94 0.38
CA ASP A 506 -25.35 -0.89 -0.51
C ASP A 506 -26.34 -1.44 -1.57
N ASN A 507 -26.28 -2.74 -1.88
CA ASN A 507 -27.08 -3.40 -2.92
C ASN A 507 -28.44 -3.94 -2.43
N ASN A 508 -28.70 -3.96 -1.11
CA ASN A 508 -29.92 -4.51 -0.54
C ASN A 508 -31.17 -3.67 -0.88
N ALA A 509 -31.80 -3.98 -2.02
CA ALA A 509 -33.05 -3.40 -2.49
C ALA A 509 -34.25 -3.95 -1.71
N ALA A 510 -35.02 -3.04 -1.10
CA ALA A 510 -36.41 -3.20 -0.61
C ALA A 510 -36.89 -4.61 -0.20
N CYS A 511 -36.38 -5.17 0.91
CA CYS A 511 -37.06 -6.29 1.56
C CYS A 511 -38.44 -5.83 2.09
N SER A 512 -39.52 -6.24 1.43
CA SER A 512 -40.88 -6.09 1.97
C SER A 512 -41.15 -7.18 3.02
N PHE A 513 -41.95 -6.86 4.04
CA PHE A 513 -42.21 -7.76 5.18
C PHE A 513 -43.24 -8.88 4.88
N ARG A 514 -43.68 -9.04 3.62
CA ARG A 514 -44.83 -9.90 3.25
C ARG A 514 -44.48 -11.33 2.81
N GLN A 515 -43.23 -11.79 2.97
CA GLN A 515 -42.77 -13.05 2.38
C GLN A 515 -42.03 -14.01 3.33
N LEU A 516 -42.14 -13.82 4.65
CA LEU A 516 -41.64 -14.78 5.65
C LEU A 516 -42.70 -15.12 6.69
N VAL A 517 -42.90 -16.44 6.86
CA VAL A 517 -43.92 -17.11 7.71
C VAL A 517 -45.37 -16.98 7.17
N PRO A 518 -46.15 -18.09 7.01
CA PRO A 518 -45.85 -19.50 7.31
C PRO A 518 -45.82 -20.42 6.07
N THR A 519 -44.77 -21.26 5.94
CA THR A 519 -44.78 -22.38 4.97
C THR A 519 -44.17 -23.66 5.55
N LEU A 520 -44.54 -23.99 6.79
CA LEU A 520 -44.12 -25.23 7.44
C LEU A 520 -45.09 -26.39 7.10
N ARG A 521 -45.16 -26.78 5.80
CA ARG A 521 -45.72 -28.07 5.32
C ARG A 521 -45.48 -28.29 3.81
N TYR A 522 -45.02 -29.50 3.49
CA TYR A 522 -45.13 -30.24 2.22
C TYR A 522 -44.40 -29.77 0.92
N GLN A 523 -43.31 -30.50 0.65
CA GLN A 523 -43.04 -31.31 -0.57
C GLN A 523 -42.24 -30.79 -1.80
N LEU A 524 -41.27 -31.66 -2.14
CA LEU A 524 -40.77 -32.11 -3.46
C LEU A 524 -39.73 -31.29 -4.26
N HIS A 525 -38.60 -31.98 -4.50
CA HIS A 525 -37.55 -31.85 -5.53
C HIS A 525 -37.17 -30.47 -6.10
N GLY A 526 -35.97 -29.99 -5.74
CA GLY A 526 -35.26 -28.95 -6.50
C GLY A 526 -34.00 -28.44 -5.79
N SER A 527 -32.88 -28.36 -6.51
CA SER A 527 -31.57 -27.86 -6.09
C SER A 527 -31.59 -26.67 -5.09
N LEU A 528 -31.00 -26.84 -3.91
CA LEU A 528 -30.81 -25.77 -2.91
C LEU A 528 -29.53 -24.96 -3.20
N GLU A 529 -29.65 -23.82 -3.90
CA GLU A 529 -28.57 -22.83 -3.96
C GLU A 529 -28.39 -22.13 -2.61
N HIS A 530 -27.23 -22.36 -1.98
CA HIS A 530 -26.96 -21.98 -0.59
C HIS A 530 -26.75 -20.47 -0.43
N HIS A 531 -27.78 -19.75 0.03
CA HIS A 531 -27.66 -18.35 0.42
C HIS A 531 -26.83 -18.18 1.70
N GLN A 532 -25.55 -17.85 1.54
CA GLN A 532 -24.56 -17.83 2.62
C GLN A 532 -24.73 -16.60 3.54
N ILE A 533 -25.24 -16.81 4.76
CA ILE A 533 -25.20 -15.78 5.81
C ILE A 533 -23.81 -15.79 6.45
N VAL A 534 -23.07 -14.68 6.27
CA VAL A 534 -21.65 -14.50 6.63
C VAL A 534 -21.46 -13.15 7.35
N LEU A 535 -20.32 -12.96 8.01
CA LEU A 535 -19.82 -11.65 8.45
C LEU A 535 -19.92 -10.62 7.32
N LYS A 536 -20.69 -9.54 7.54
CA LYS A 536 -21.30 -8.85 6.41
C LYS A 536 -20.36 -7.91 5.65
N PHE A 537 -19.78 -6.88 6.26
CA PHE A 537 -18.85 -5.98 5.57
C PHE A 537 -18.04 -5.05 6.47
N PHE A 538 -16.92 -4.56 5.92
CA PHE A 538 -16.21 -3.37 6.35
C PHE A 538 -16.53 -2.20 5.41
N VAL A 539 -16.49 -0.97 5.93
CA VAL A 539 -16.48 0.25 5.12
C VAL A 539 -15.25 1.08 5.46
N TYR A 540 -14.51 1.51 4.44
CA TYR A 540 -13.40 2.46 4.57
C TYR A 540 -13.76 3.79 3.90
N LYS A 541 -13.48 4.90 4.58
CA LYS A 541 -13.59 6.25 4.05
C LYS A 541 -12.20 6.90 4.08
N PRO A 542 -11.58 7.26 2.94
CA PRO A 542 -10.27 7.87 2.92
C PRO A 542 -10.23 9.28 3.53
N PRO A 543 -9.03 9.87 3.76
CA PRO A 543 -8.89 11.26 4.16
C PRO A 543 -9.36 12.24 3.08
N ASN A 544 -9.81 13.43 3.49
CA ASN A 544 -10.22 14.58 2.66
C ASN A 544 -11.41 14.39 1.70
N VAL A 545 -11.83 13.16 1.39
CA VAL A 545 -13.01 12.85 0.56
C VAL A 545 -14.16 12.32 1.42
N VAL A 546 -15.42 12.48 0.98
CA VAL A 546 -16.58 11.84 1.64
C VAL A 546 -16.97 10.51 1.00
N ASN A 547 -16.45 10.19 -0.18
CA ASN A 547 -16.63 8.88 -0.81
C ASN A 547 -16.07 7.78 0.10
N SER A 548 -16.74 6.63 0.11
CA SER A 548 -16.33 5.45 0.86
C SER A 548 -16.26 4.23 -0.05
N SER A 549 -15.72 3.14 0.48
CA SER A 549 -15.65 1.85 -0.19
C SER A 549 -16.01 0.74 0.78
N ILE A 550 -16.70 -0.27 0.27
CA ILE A 550 -17.23 -1.41 1.01
C ILE A 550 -16.49 -2.68 0.60
N THR A 551 -16.21 -3.57 1.55
CA THR A 551 -15.71 -4.92 1.27
C THR A 551 -16.41 -5.93 2.17
N LYS A 552 -16.94 -7.00 1.57
CA LYS A 552 -17.59 -8.10 2.28
C LYS A 552 -16.53 -9.06 2.84
N SER A 553 -16.88 -10.05 3.67
CA SER A 553 -15.91 -11.08 4.11
C SER A 553 -16.15 -12.46 3.47
N GLU A 554 -16.73 -12.46 2.26
CA GLU A 554 -16.90 -13.60 1.37
C GLU A 554 -15.53 -14.18 0.90
N GLY A 555 -15.54 -15.31 0.19
CA GLY A 555 -14.35 -16.13 -0.08
C GLY A 555 -13.17 -15.44 -0.79
N ASN A 556 -13.41 -14.37 -1.55
CA ASN A 556 -12.35 -13.54 -2.14
C ASN A 556 -12.72 -12.06 -2.10
N PRO A 557 -12.45 -11.35 -0.99
CA PRO A 557 -13.01 -10.03 -0.75
C PRO A 557 -12.22 -8.92 -1.46
N THR A 558 -12.97 -8.08 -2.18
CA THR A 558 -12.51 -6.91 -2.92
C THR A 558 -13.14 -5.64 -2.35
N TRP A 559 -12.47 -4.51 -2.49
CA TRP A 559 -13.07 -3.20 -2.19
C TRP A 559 -13.85 -2.70 -3.42
N ALA A 560 -15.16 -2.53 -3.26
CA ALA A 560 -16.01 -1.84 -4.22
C ALA A 560 -16.29 -0.41 -3.73
N ALA A 561 -16.62 0.52 -4.63
CA ALA A 561 -17.15 1.82 -4.22
C ALA A 561 -18.49 1.63 -3.48
N SER A 562 -18.74 2.39 -2.41
CA SER A 562 -20.06 2.41 -1.77
C SER A 562 -21.06 3.15 -2.65
N ALA A 563 -22.36 2.83 -2.56
CA ALA A 563 -23.38 3.43 -3.42
C ALA A 563 -23.58 4.95 -3.25
N GLN A 564 -23.16 5.51 -2.10
CA GLN A 564 -23.18 6.94 -1.80
C GLN A 564 -21.99 7.35 -0.91
N THR A 565 -21.81 8.65 -0.73
CA THR A 565 -20.81 9.23 0.16
C THR A 565 -21.23 9.12 1.64
N ILE A 566 -20.26 9.05 2.56
CA ILE A 566 -20.50 8.72 3.98
C ILE A 566 -21.28 9.79 4.76
N ASP A 567 -21.31 11.01 4.25
CA ASP A 567 -22.10 12.12 4.77
C ASP A 567 -23.58 12.07 4.33
N GLN A 568 -23.91 11.27 3.30
CA GLN A 568 -25.27 11.10 2.82
C GLN A 568 -25.95 9.90 3.49
N ALA A 569 -27.01 10.17 4.25
CA ALA A 569 -27.89 9.14 4.83
C ALA A 569 -28.63 8.32 3.76
N ALA A 570 -28.75 8.84 2.54
CA ALA A 570 -29.32 8.15 1.40
C ALA A 570 -28.58 6.84 1.09
N ILE A 571 -29.27 5.69 1.19
CA ILE A 571 -28.86 4.36 0.71
C ILE A 571 -27.48 3.82 1.15
N HIS A 572 -26.67 4.55 1.92
CA HIS A 572 -25.36 4.12 2.39
C HIS A 572 -25.49 3.06 3.51
N SER A 573 -24.80 1.94 3.35
CA SER A 573 -24.73 0.77 4.24
C SER A 573 -24.63 1.05 5.75
N ILE A 574 -23.72 1.95 6.17
CA ILE A 574 -23.63 2.42 7.57
C ILE A 574 -24.97 3.00 8.06
N PHE A 575 -25.59 3.92 7.33
CA PHE A 575 -26.88 4.48 7.71
C PHE A 575 -28.00 3.42 7.67
N ARG A 576 -28.05 2.58 6.62
CA ARG A 576 -29.02 1.46 6.54
C ARG A 576 -28.93 0.52 7.75
N THR A 577 -27.72 0.31 8.27
CA THR A 577 -27.48 -0.54 9.44
C THR A 577 -27.73 0.18 10.77
N MET A 578 -27.47 1.49 10.84
CA MET A 578 -27.67 2.31 12.05
C MET A 578 -29.05 2.98 12.12
N ALA A 579 -29.97 2.70 11.18
CA ALA A 579 -31.33 3.25 11.20
C ALA A 579 -32.05 3.05 12.55
N SER A 580 -31.88 1.86 13.16
CA SER A 580 -32.47 1.50 14.45
C SER A 580 -31.85 2.20 15.67
N PHE A 581 -30.75 2.94 15.50
CA PHE A 581 -30.11 3.77 16.53
C PHE A 581 -30.64 5.22 16.52
N VAL A 582 -31.17 5.63 15.36
CA VAL A 582 -31.68 6.99 15.10
C VAL A 582 -33.20 7.05 15.29
N ALA A 583 -33.94 6.01 14.90
CA ALA A 583 -35.39 5.91 15.07
C ALA A 583 -35.78 5.24 16.41
N GLU A 584 -37.01 5.48 16.88
CA GLU A 584 -37.58 4.80 18.04
C GLU A 584 -38.22 3.45 17.62
N HIS A 585 -37.83 2.39 18.32
CA HIS A 585 -38.37 1.04 18.14
C HIS A 585 -38.67 0.41 19.51
N MET A 586 -39.84 -0.23 19.64
CA MET A 586 -40.26 -0.93 20.86
C MET A 586 -39.28 -2.05 21.24
N ASP A 587 -38.85 -2.82 20.24
CA ASP A 587 -38.22 -4.13 20.43
C ASP A 587 -36.68 -4.09 20.54
N ILE A 588 -36.05 -3.00 20.09
CA ILE A 588 -34.58 -2.90 19.95
C ILE A 588 -34.01 -2.08 21.09
N LYS A 589 -33.03 -2.63 21.79
CA LYS A 589 -32.28 -1.95 22.87
C LYS A 589 -30.87 -1.60 22.43
N VAL A 590 -30.32 -0.56 23.04
CA VAL A 590 -29.14 0.19 22.59
C VAL A 590 -28.25 0.51 23.78
N LEU A 591 -26.98 0.11 23.70
CA LEU A 591 -25.91 0.55 24.59
C LEU A 591 -24.82 1.25 23.78
N ALA A 592 -24.66 2.56 24.01
CA ALA A 592 -23.82 3.41 23.18
C ALA A 592 -22.42 3.64 23.79
N TYR A 593 -21.52 2.69 23.50
CA TYR A 593 -20.07 2.84 23.60
C TYR A 593 -19.42 2.04 22.47
N ARG A 594 -19.19 2.68 21.30
CA ARG A 594 -18.94 2.00 20.01
C ARG A 594 -20.02 0.92 19.76
N VAL A 595 -21.20 1.46 19.47
CA VAL A 595 -22.57 0.90 19.59
C VAL A 595 -22.68 -0.62 19.69
N LEU A 596 -23.34 -1.08 20.75
CA LEU A 596 -23.92 -2.42 20.87
C LEU A 596 -25.44 -2.31 20.74
N LEU A 597 -26.01 -3.11 19.84
CA LEU A 597 -27.46 -3.29 19.66
C LEU A 597 -27.86 -4.68 20.17
N ILE A 598 -28.99 -4.76 20.89
CA ILE A 598 -29.57 -6.00 21.40
C ILE A 598 -31.03 -6.07 20.96
N ASP A 599 -31.45 -7.17 20.34
CA ASP A 599 -32.86 -7.43 20.04
C ASP A 599 -33.52 -8.09 21.26
N ASN A 600 -34.68 -7.59 21.69
CA ASN A 600 -35.37 -8.10 22.88
C ASN A 600 -36.35 -9.26 22.55
N ARG A 601 -36.32 -9.80 21.32
CA ARG A 601 -37.22 -10.88 20.84
C ARG A 601 -36.52 -12.23 20.61
N GLU A 602 -35.20 -12.22 20.41
CA GLU A 602 -34.37 -13.43 20.45
C GLU A 602 -33.47 -13.37 21.69
N THR A 603 -33.37 -14.45 22.46
CA THR A 603 -32.50 -14.52 23.66
C THR A 603 -31.01 -14.40 23.34
N ASP A 604 -30.63 -14.69 22.09
CA ASP A 604 -29.27 -14.91 21.63
C ASP A 604 -28.92 -13.99 20.44
N ALA A 605 -29.32 -12.72 20.45
CA ALA A 605 -29.12 -11.79 19.33
C ALA A 605 -28.61 -10.40 19.72
N ALA A 606 -27.30 -10.19 19.55
CA ALA A 606 -26.67 -8.88 19.64
C ALA A 606 -25.77 -8.57 18.44
N ALA A 607 -25.63 -7.29 18.09
CA ALA A 607 -24.74 -6.81 17.03
C ALA A 607 -23.85 -5.68 17.56
N TRP A 608 -22.54 -5.80 17.34
CA TRP A 608 -21.54 -4.81 17.76
C TRP A 608 -21.08 -3.98 16.54
N PHE A 609 -20.85 -2.68 16.72
CA PHE A 609 -20.47 -1.76 15.64
C PHE A 609 -19.23 -0.94 16.02
N VAL A 610 -18.10 -1.22 15.36
CA VAL A 610 -16.81 -0.61 15.70
C VAL A 610 -16.42 0.40 14.62
N HIS A 611 -16.33 1.67 15.02
CA HIS A 611 -15.95 2.82 14.19
C HIS A 611 -14.78 3.60 14.82
N THR A 612 -14.14 4.48 14.03
CA THR A 612 -13.05 5.37 14.51
C THR A 612 -13.39 6.87 14.55
N VAL A 613 -14.58 7.29 14.09
CA VAL A 613 -15.00 8.70 14.09
C VAL A 613 -15.47 9.16 15.49
N PRO A 614 -14.89 10.23 16.08
CA PRO A 614 -15.40 10.89 17.29
C PRO A 614 -16.72 11.63 17.04
N LYS A 615 -17.62 11.69 18.04
CA LYS A 615 -18.92 12.41 17.98
C LYS A 615 -19.87 11.98 16.83
N PHE A 616 -19.62 10.84 16.20
CA PHE A 616 -20.47 10.28 15.13
C PHE A 616 -21.72 9.62 15.71
N LEU A 617 -22.89 9.95 15.14
CA LEU A 617 -24.23 9.50 15.55
C LEU A 617 -24.62 9.89 16.99
N ALA A 618 -25.51 10.88 17.11
CA ALA A 618 -26.25 11.11 18.35
C ALA A 618 -27.42 10.12 18.45
N TYR A 619 -27.59 9.47 19.61
CA TYR A 619 -28.76 8.61 19.87
C TYR A 619 -30.05 9.43 19.76
N ARG A 620 -31.00 8.98 18.93
CA ARG A 620 -32.23 9.72 18.55
C ARG A 620 -31.99 11.09 17.88
N GLY A 621 -30.77 11.38 17.42
CA GLY A 621 -30.42 12.62 16.70
C GLY A 621 -30.26 12.41 15.19
N PRO A 622 -30.34 13.48 14.37
CA PRO A 622 -30.22 13.39 12.93
C PRO A 622 -28.85 12.87 12.48
N TYR A 623 -28.82 12.09 11.40
CA TYR A 623 -27.57 11.66 10.79
C TYR A 623 -26.75 12.88 10.37
N SER A 624 -25.54 12.97 10.91
CA SER A 624 -24.67 14.13 10.75
C SER A 624 -23.22 13.66 10.74
N TRP A 625 -22.51 13.97 9.66
CA TRP A 625 -21.07 13.75 9.57
C TRP A 625 -20.33 14.92 10.25
N PRO A 626 -19.46 14.68 11.25
CA PRO A 626 -18.67 15.75 11.85
C PRO A 626 -17.67 16.32 10.84
N ALA A 627 -17.86 17.56 10.40
CA ALA A 627 -17.02 18.18 9.37
C ALA A 627 -15.51 18.21 9.70
N SER A 628 -15.15 18.25 10.99
CA SER A 628 -13.75 18.14 11.46
C SER A 628 -13.08 16.79 11.12
N GLU A 629 -13.88 15.77 10.86
CA GLU A 629 -13.45 14.40 10.54
C GLU A 629 -13.51 14.13 9.02
N THR A 630 -13.97 15.08 8.21
CA THR A 630 -13.84 15.00 6.74
C THR A 630 -12.38 14.92 6.32
N ALA A 631 -11.48 15.64 7.01
CA ALA A 631 -10.05 15.64 6.74
C ALA A 631 -9.31 14.31 7.07
N LYS A 632 -9.98 13.33 7.69
CA LYS A 632 -9.33 12.10 8.20
C LYS A 632 -9.86 10.82 7.57
N GLY A 633 -9.00 9.82 7.42
CA GLY A 633 -9.39 8.46 7.05
C GLY A 633 -10.09 7.75 8.22
N HIS A 634 -11.08 6.93 7.93
CA HIS A 634 -11.85 6.19 8.94
C HIS A 634 -12.24 4.80 8.45
N ILE A 635 -12.34 3.86 9.39
CA ILE A 635 -12.83 2.50 9.08
C ILE A 635 -13.93 2.08 10.03
N TYR A 636 -14.81 1.26 9.49
CA TYR A 636 -15.98 0.70 10.12
C TYR A 636 -15.95 -0.82 9.97
N SER A 637 -16.14 -1.52 11.07
CA SER A 637 -16.36 -2.96 11.11
C SER A 637 -17.76 -3.22 11.60
N ILE A 638 -18.55 -3.95 10.81
CA ILE A 638 -19.89 -4.40 11.18
C ILE A 638 -19.89 -5.94 11.25
N PRO A 639 -19.47 -6.54 12.38
CA PRO A 639 -19.67 -7.95 12.60
C PRO A 639 -21.17 -8.31 12.58
N GLY A 640 -21.47 -9.51 12.07
CA GLY A 640 -22.81 -10.08 12.13
C GLY A 640 -23.18 -10.51 13.55
N THR A 641 -24.40 -11.00 13.72
CA THR A 641 -24.98 -11.36 15.03
C THR A 641 -24.04 -12.26 15.84
N ILE A 642 -23.79 -11.89 17.09
CA ILE A 642 -22.87 -12.54 18.03
C ILE A 642 -23.70 -13.24 19.09
N HIS A 643 -23.32 -14.46 19.50
CA HIS A 643 -23.87 -15.07 20.71
C HIS A 643 -23.30 -14.38 21.95
N ILE A 644 -24.18 -13.94 22.84
CA ILE A 644 -23.85 -13.64 24.23
C ILE A 644 -24.07 -14.93 25.02
N ARG A 645 -23.06 -15.37 25.79
CA ARG A 645 -23.16 -16.34 26.88
C ARG A 645 -22.49 -15.72 28.09
#